data_AF-A0A9W9VLP7-F1
#
_entry.id   AF-A0A9W9VLP7-F1
#
_cell.length_a   1.000
_cell.length_b   1.000
_cell.length_c   1.000
_cell.angle_alpha   90.00
_cell.angle_beta   90.00
_cell.angle_gamma   90.00
#
_symmetry.space_group_name_H-M   'P 1'
#
loop_
_entity.id
_entity.type
_entity.pdbx_description
1 polymer ?
#
loop_
_entity_poly.entity_id
_entity_poly.type
_entity_poly.pdbx_seq_one_letter_code
_entity_poly.pdbx_strand_id
1 'polypeptide(L)'
;MKISTYLVLLMGVCGVDAKGSFLLPPSIVSNIDTAEAIHTTTVDYDGEDGILLPQSNRNGWVNPEDLAPMPQCIAQQDQSTWLRAMTKCTSKRCTSHFGFICTHHQWLTELSCLSTTFSPDIIESYLPYCGRSVLAKAQLYLWIRKITGRTWLVDVGDTNGLQNLSPASLAEGYAAVDVIHNAPTCLTDSVSALSMEPFQHVMASCGFTSTTQHTGNAARPWEFSERLRSMIALDFETVGYDLVQRRIYDLVLHRIRDGVYFDKDCFCNAFNIDLKKEPCSGSGQLDFTKERLWINATCGSTSLPENWADTLKTTQFAYIPIEDWHWPMCVADMPKEVIELPDQCATDACEPGGYCKVKRAIDRACFCRDISYDSCGGLCKIFDTRIDYLKWLHDLCGNVQDWHGLPDNWRQLAVPTTLEMIPWRWALKPSNDSDITHTPSRGYIRETETCPSNESKLASFALVNIATFLAVFLGQRTGIHKIARRFLWDSHTWPWFVKGTFIAALQLIANWFNILFIRQTAGYENVPVIQSMFLWCSIPRPTWLPILLIGVQPFGEMKLFTAASSLSTELILQSLSAYYMLMTVHYGQNHYFYFGGMEGAERSGSAKTMYAGALMWLIIVSAVIALLVRATRRTNRLSGSGRLNSPEWERGKQTTSRIEESGDSEKTPLIKSKEGDYTVYGACSVEGQHDRVSQKAFVGWYAATVISMLLLWIAQWLFWGGFIGLSSEEFCPPQLGVLTAVWTAFSLVGAMVLII
;
A
#
# COMPACT_ATOMS: atom_id res chain seq x y z
N MET A 1 -10.58 -20.64 36.58
CA MET A 1 -9.18 -21.05 36.33
C MET A 1 -9.14 -22.15 35.27
N LYS A 2 -8.98 -21.77 34.00
CA LYS A 2 -8.55 -22.64 32.89
C LYS A 2 -7.82 -21.73 31.89
N ILE A 3 -6.50 -21.78 31.87
CA ILE A 3 -5.66 -21.07 30.90
C ILE A 3 -5.53 -22.02 29.70
N SER A 4 -6.23 -21.69 28.62
CA SER A 4 -6.16 -22.40 27.34
C SER A 4 -5.17 -21.71 26.42
N THR A 5 -4.25 -22.52 25.95
CA THR A 5 -3.24 -22.35 24.91
C THR A 5 -3.78 -21.62 23.67
N TYR A 6 -3.14 -20.51 23.28
CA TYR A 6 -3.28 -19.90 21.95
C TYR A 6 -1.88 -19.69 21.37
N LEU A 7 -1.54 -20.46 20.32
CA LEU A 7 -0.53 -20.08 19.34
C LEU A 7 -0.69 -20.93 18.06
N VAL A 8 -1.55 -20.50 17.13
CA VAL A 8 -1.50 -20.91 15.71
C VAL A 8 -2.10 -19.79 14.86
N LEU A 9 -1.32 -19.25 13.92
CA LEU A 9 -1.64 -19.00 12.50
C LEU A 9 -0.80 -17.83 11.99
N LEU A 10 0.04 -18.09 10.98
CA LEU A 10 0.41 -17.14 9.93
C LEU A 10 1.25 -17.89 8.88
N MET A 11 0.62 -18.33 7.79
CA MET A 11 1.24 -18.59 6.49
C MET A 11 0.12 -18.50 5.44
N GLY A 12 0.03 -17.38 4.73
CA GLY A 12 -0.83 -17.15 3.57
C GLY A 12 0.03 -16.95 2.33
N VAL A 13 -0.30 -17.68 1.26
CA VAL A 13 0.40 -17.74 -0.03
C VAL A 13 -0.24 -16.74 -1.00
N CYS A 14 0.56 -15.93 -1.70
CA CYS A 14 0.13 -15.09 -2.82
C CYS A 14 0.31 -15.84 -4.15
N GLY A 15 -0.69 -15.77 -5.02
CA GLY A 15 -0.60 -16.13 -6.44
C GLY A 15 -0.98 -14.91 -7.30
N VAL A 16 -0.15 -14.61 -8.29
CA VAL A 16 -0.32 -13.53 -9.28
C VAL A 16 -0.66 -14.18 -10.61
N ASP A 17 -1.62 -13.61 -11.34
CA ASP A 17 -1.94 -13.98 -12.72
C ASP A 17 -1.90 -12.74 -13.63
N ALA A 18 -1.35 -12.90 -14.83
CA ALA A 18 -1.12 -11.86 -15.83
C ALA A 18 -1.58 -12.33 -17.22
N LYS A 19 -2.28 -11.45 -17.97
CA LYS A 19 -2.47 -11.43 -19.45
C LYS A 19 -3.43 -10.26 -19.75
N GLY A 20 -3.30 -9.43 -20.78
CA GLY A 20 -2.51 -9.48 -22.01
C GLY A 20 -3.40 -8.96 -23.16
N SER A 21 -3.06 -7.81 -23.72
CA SER A 21 -3.75 -7.07 -24.79
C SER A 21 -3.57 -7.70 -26.19
N PHE A 22 -4.51 -7.45 -27.11
CA PHE A 22 -4.33 -7.66 -28.56
C PHE A 22 -4.91 -6.49 -29.38
N LEU A 23 -4.17 -6.12 -30.43
CA LEU A 23 -4.42 -5.08 -31.42
C LEU A 23 -4.54 -5.69 -32.84
N LEU A 24 -5.08 -4.88 -33.76
CA LEU A 24 -4.96 -4.86 -35.24
C LEU A 24 -5.99 -5.67 -36.09
N PRO A 25 -6.19 -5.37 -37.41
CA PRO A 25 -6.49 -4.09 -38.09
C PRO A 25 -7.44 -4.28 -39.33
N PRO A 26 -7.35 -3.59 -40.52
CA PRO A 26 -8.52 -3.05 -41.23
C PRO A 26 -8.72 -3.61 -42.68
N SER A 27 -9.77 -3.17 -43.38
CA SER A 27 -9.92 -3.38 -44.84
C SER A 27 -10.83 -2.31 -45.46
N ILE A 28 -10.36 -1.46 -46.38
CA ILE A 28 -10.22 -1.58 -47.86
C ILE A 28 -11.33 -0.80 -48.59
N VAL A 29 -10.86 0.00 -49.54
CA VAL A 29 -11.53 0.91 -50.48
C VAL A 29 -12.10 0.17 -51.69
N SER A 30 -13.21 0.64 -52.25
CA SER A 30 -13.52 0.50 -53.68
C SER A 30 -14.34 1.69 -54.20
N ASN A 31 -14.14 1.96 -55.48
CA ASN A 31 -14.33 3.23 -56.20
C ASN A 31 -15.46 3.11 -57.25
N ILE A 32 -16.09 4.25 -57.59
CA ILE A 32 -16.67 4.65 -58.90
C ILE A 32 -17.98 3.96 -59.38
N ASP A 33 -19.06 4.75 -59.59
CA ASP A 33 -19.52 5.11 -60.96
C ASP A 33 -20.60 6.21 -60.99
N THR A 34 -20.54 7.00 -62.06
CA THR A 34 -21.39 8.14 -62.45
C THR A 34 -22.47 7.74 -63.46
N ALA A 35 -23.72 8.19 -63.29
CA ALA A 35 -24.71 8.50 -64.36
C ALA A 35 -26.03 8.95 -63.69
N GLU A 36 -26.47 10.21 -63.83
CA GLU A 36 -27.27 10.78 -64.93
C GLU A 36 -28.75 10.88 -64.53
N ALA A 37 -29.33 12.05 -64.80
CA ALA A 37 -30.65 12.50 -64.37
C ALA A 37 -31.80 11.76 -65.07
N ILE A 38 -32.99 11.69 -64.45
CA ILE A 38 -34.31 11.88 -65.10
C ILE A 38 -35.49 11.79 -64.08
N HIS A 39 -36.40 12.76 -64.23
CA HIS A 39 -37.83 12.85 -63.88
C HIS A 39 -38.41 12.48 -62.49
N THR A 40 -38.89 13.56 -61.85
CA THR A 40 -40.19 13.71 -61.18
C THR A 40 -41.16 12.53 -61.23
N THR A 41 -41.43 11.96 -60.06
CA THR A 41 -42.72 11.38 -59.70
C THR A 41 -43.12 11.90 -58.32
N THR A 42 -44.26 12.59 -58.29
CA THR A 42 -45.09 12.84 -57.11
C THR A 42 -45.26 11.58 -56.28
N VAL A 43 -44.79 11.61 -55.04
CA VAL A 43 -45.15 10.64 -54.01
C VAL A 43 -45.65 11.44 -52.82
N ASP A 44 -46.93 11.21 -52.52
CA ASP A 44 -47.64 11.70 -51.35
C ASP A 44 -47.12 10.91 -50.13
N TYR A 45 -46.65 11.62 -49.10
CA TYR A 45 -46.27 11.04 -47.81
C TYR A 45 -46.93 11.84 -46.68
N ASP A 46 -47.94 11.21 -46.09
CA ASP A 46 -48.46 11.51 -44.76
C ASP A 46 -47.45 11.05 -43.70
N GLY A 47 -47.16 11.90 -42.72
CA GLY A 47 -46.50 11.51 -41.46
C GLY A 47 -45.26 12.31 -41.08
N GLU A 48 -45.50 13.41 -40.37
CA GLU A 48 -44.64 14.10 -39.37
C GLU A 48 -43.10 13.95 -39.48
N ASP A 49 -42.49 14.88 -40.21
CA ASP A 49 -41.17 15.44 -39.91
C ASP A 49 -41.16 16.92 -40.30
N GLY A 50 -41.11 17.80 -39.30
CA GLY A 50 -41.29 19.25 -39.45
C GLY A 50 -40.15 19.95 -40.21
N ILE A 51 -40.12 19.81 -41.53
CA ILE A 51 -39.79 20.94 -42.39
C ILE A 51 -40.99 21.87 -42.26
N LEU A 52 -40.89 22.91 -41.42
CA LEU A 52 -41.81 24.04 -41.47
C LEU A 52 -41.63 24.72 -42.84
N LEU A 53 -42.31 24.17 -43.85
CA LEU A 53 -42.70 24.89 -45.04
C LEU A 53 -43.48 26.12 -44.55
N PRO A 54 -43.12 27.34 -44.99
CA PRO A 54 -43.86 28.53 -44.60
C PRO A 54 -45.36 28.26 -44.81
N GLN A 55 -46.14 28.37 -43.73
CA GLN A 55 -47.51 27.85 -43.63
C GLN A 55 -48.45 28.40 -44.73
N SER A 56 -48.06 29.44 -45.45
CA SER A 56 -48.62 29.73 -46.77
C SER A 56 -47.59 30.39 -47.70
N ASN A 57 -46.85 29.62 -48.49
CA ASN A 57 -46.08 30.17 -49.61
C ASN A 57 -47.03 30.59 -50.74
N ARG A 58 -47.25 31.89 -50.91
CA ARG A 58 -48.16 32.48 -51.90
C ARG A 58 -47.38 32.94 -53.13
N ASN A 59 -46.94 31.99 -53.96
CA ASN A 59 -46.14 32.26 -55.17
C ASN A 59 -44.83 33.02 -54.86
N GLY A 60 -44.06 32.57 -53.87
CA GLY A 60 -42.78 33.18 -53.47
C GLY A 60 -42.89 34.28 -52.41
N TRP A 61 -44.10 34.58 -51.94
CA TRP A 61 -44.38 35.52 -50.85
C TRP A 61 -44.77 34.76 -49.58
N VAL A 62 -44.16 35.15 -48.46
CA VAL A 62 -44.41 34.56 -47.13
C VAL A 62 -44.71 35.67 -46.13
N ASN A 63 -45.43 35.35 -45.05
CA ASN A 63 -45.57 36.33 -43.99
C ASN A 63 -44.23 36.49 -43.26
N PRO A 64 -43.87 37.70 -42.78
CA PRO A 64 -42.67 37.91 -41.96
C PRO A 64 -42.54 36.92 -40.80
N GLU A 65 -43.63 36.65 -40.11
CA GLU A 65 -43.69 35.71 -38.98
C GLU A 65 -43.37 34.25 -39.35
N ASP A 66 -43.45 33.89 -40.64
CA ASP A 66 -43.13 32.53 -41.11
C ASP A 66 -41.62 32.37 -41.42
N LEU A 67 -40.84 33.45 -41.38
CA LEU A 67 -39.39 33.41 -41.61
C LEU A 67 -38.66 32.90 -40.37
N ALA A 68 -37.56 32.17 -40.60
CA ALA A 68 -36.71 31.68 -39.50
C ALA A 68 -36.16 32.86 -38.67
N PRO A 69 -36.08 32.73 -37.33
CA PRO A 69 -35.53 33.76 -36.45
C PRO A 69 -34.12 34.20 -36.85
N MET A 70 -33.71 35.37 -36.36
CA MET A 70 -32.37 35.88 -36.60
C MET A 70 -31.30 34.98 -35.96
N PRO A 71 -30.18 34.67 -36.66
CA PRO A 71 -29.08 33.92 -36.04
C PRO A 71 -28.43 34.68 -34.88
N GLN A 72 -27.99 33.98 -33.83
CA GLN A 72 -27.39 34.57 -32.62
C GLN A 72 -26.21 35.50 -32.95
N CYS A 73 -25.30 35.04 -33.82
CA CYS A 73 -24.09 35.79 -34.16
C CYS A 73 -24.39 37.11 -34.90
N ILE A 74 -25.57 37.23 -35.52
CA ILE A 74 -26.05 38.50 -36.11
C ILE A 74 -26.74 39.35 -35.04
N ALA A 75 -27.55 38.71 -34.19
CA ALA A 75 -28.28 39.37 -33.12
C ALA A 75 -27.35 40.10 -32.13
N GLN A 76 -26.14 39.58 -31.91
CA GLN A 76 -25.12 40.15 -31.05
C GLN A 76 -24.31 41.30 -31.68
N GLN A 77 -24.56 41.64 -32.95
CA GLN A 77 -23.83 42.67 -33.70
C GLN A 77 -24.76 43.82 -34.15
N ASP A 78 -24.25 44.78 -34.92
CA ASP A 78 -25.12 45.78 -35.55
C ASP A 78 -26.05 45.12 -36.58
N GLN A 79 -27.34 45.15 -36.27
CA GLN A 79 -28.40 44.53 -37.07
C GLN A 79 -28.90 45.45 -38.20
N SER A 80 -28.43 46.71 -38.27
CA SER A 80 -29.00 47.74 -39.15
C SER A 80 -28.99 47.33 -40.63
N THR A 81 -27.90 46.76 -41.11
CA THR A 81 -27.75 46.28 -42.49
C THR A 81 -28.65 45.07 -42.76
N TRP A 82 -28.72 44.12 -41.84
CA TRP A 82 -29.57 42.94 -41.93
C TRP A 82 -31.06 43.31 -41.99
N LEU A 83 -31.51 44.18 -41.08
CA LEU A 83 -32.90 44.66 -41.02
C LEU A 83 -33.27 45.48 -42.25
N ARG A 84 -32.34 46.27 -42.79
CA ARG A 84 -32.53 47.01 -44.04
C ARG A 84 -32.72 46.07 -45.24
N ALA A 85 -31.93 45.01 -45.31
CA ALA A 85 -32.06 43.99 -46.35
C ALA A 85 -33.42 43.29 -46.31
N MET A 86 -33.86 42.87 -45.11
CA MET A 86 -35.18 42.28 -44.90
C MET A 86 -36.30 43.25 -45.30
N THR A 87 -36.23 44.51 -44.82
CA THR A 87 -37.21 45.57 -45.10
C THR A 87 -37.39 45.82 -46.59
N LYS A 88 -36.29 45.84 -47.35
CA LYS A 88 -36.31 46.10 -48.80
C LYS A 88 -37.18 45.09 -49.56
N CYS A 89 -37.30 43.87 -49.04
CA CYS A 89 -38.03 42.77 -49.66
C CYS A 89 -39.45 42.57 -49.11
N THR A 90 -39.87 43.39 -48.15
CA THR A 90 -41.21 43.34 -47.56
C THR A 90 -42.10 44.41 -48.17
N SER A 91 -43.29 44.02 -48.64
CA SER A 91 -44.25 44.94 -49.23
C SER A 91 -45.69 44.60 -48.84
N LYS A 92 -46.57 45.61 -48.82
CA LYS A 92 -47.99 45.43 -48.53
C LYS A 92 -48.68 44.84 -49.76
N ARG A 93 -49.15 43.60 -49.64
CA ARG A 93 -49.77 42.84 -50.72
C ARG A 93 -51.23 42.55 -50.42
N CYS A 94 -52.03 42.46 -51.47
CA CYS A 94 -53.39 41.99 -51.36
C CYS A 94 -53.40 40.47 -51.20
N THR A 95 -54.14 39.96 -50.21
CA THR A 95 -54.18 38.52 -49.90
C THR A 95 -55.56 37.89 -50.04
N SER A 96 -56.61 38.71 -50.14
CA SER A 96 -57.96 38.27 -50.47
C SER A 96 -58.61 39.26 -51.42
N HIS A 97 -59.27 38.73 -52.45
CA HIS A 97 -59.97 39.51 -53.47
C HIS A 97 -61.47 39.15 -53.45
N PHE A 98 -62.32 40.17 -53.54
CA PHE A 98 -63.73 40.02 -53.86
C PHE A 98 -63.98 40.68 -55.22
N GLY A 99 -64.08 39.86 -56.28
CA GLY A 99 -64.04 40.34 -57.66
C GLY A 99 -62.69 40.99 -57.98
N PHE A 100 -62.70 42.26 -58.39
CA PHE A 100 -61.50 43.07 -58.66
C PHE A 100 -61.06 43.94 -57.47
N ILE A 101 -61.75 43.88 -56.32
CA ILE A 101 -61.45 44.71 -55.14
C ILE A 101 -60.64 43.88 -54.14
N CYS A 102 -59.54 44.46 -53.65
CA CYS A 102 -58.78 43.87 -52.56
C CYS A 102 -59.50 44.06 -51.22
N THR A 103 -59.86 42.97 -50.56
CA THR A 103 -60.57 43.02 -49.26
C THR A 103 -59.63 42.89 -48.07
N HIS A 104 -58.43 42.32 -48.26
CA HIS A 104 -57.48 42.12 -47.18
C HIS A 104 -56.05 42.38 -47.65
N HIS A 105 -55.31 43.22 -46.93
CA HIS A 105 -53.90 43.51 -47.18
C HIS A 105 -53.04 42.99 -46.04
N GLN A 106 -51.91 42.36 -46.38
CA GLN A 106 -50.90 41.93 -45.40
C GLN A 106 -49.52 42.35 -45.88
N TRP A 107 -48.62 42.62 -44.94
CA TRP A 107 -47.21 42.77 -45.25
C TRP A 107 -46.63 41.40 -45.51
N LEU A 108 -46.13 41.19 -46.72
CA LEU A 108 -45.52 39.93 -47.14
C LEU A 108 -44.07 40.18 -47.57
N THR A 109 -43.21 39.18 -47.39
CA THR A 109 -41.80 39.22 -47.78
C THR A 109 -41.57 38.30 -48.97
N GLU A 110 -40.87 38.81 -49.99
CA GLU A 110 -40.56 38.08 -51.21
C GLU A 110 -39.24 37.31 -51.10
N LEU A 111 -39.30 35.98 -51.22
CA LEU A 111 -38.13 35.10 -51.10
C LEU A 111 -37.11 35.31 -52.25
N SER A 112 -37.56 35.56 -53.48
CA SER A 112 -36.69 35.90 -54.62
C SER A 112 -35.93 37.22 -54.38
N CYS A 113 -36.59 38.22 -53.79
CA CYS A 113 -35.93 39.46 -53.40
C CYS A 113 -34.89 39.20 -52.31
N LEU A 114 -35.21 38.40 -51.28
CA LEU A 114 -34.24 38.06 -50.23
C LEU A 114 -33.03 37.32 -50.81
N SER A 115 -33.26 36.37 -51.72
CA SER A 115 -32.20 35.64 -52.41
C SER A 115 -31.27 36.53 -53.23
N THR A 116 -31.72 37.69 -53.72
CA THR A 116 -30.86 38.65 -54.44
C THR A 116 -30.25 39.69 -53.49
N THR A 117 -31.01 40.15 -52.51
CA THR A 117 -30.63 41.23 -51.60
C THR A 117 -29.58 40.78 -50.58
N PHE A 118 -29.66 39.54 -50.07
CA PHE A 118 -28.58 38.96 -49.26
C PHE A 118 -27.42 38.53 -50.18
N SER A 119 -26.72 39.52 -50.76
CA SER A 119 -25.50 39.32 -51.56
C SER A 119 -24.33 38.85 -50.67
N PRO A 120 -23.26 38.29 -51.27
CA PRO A 120 -22.03 37.99 -50.54
C PRO A 120 -21.54 39.16 -49.68
N ASP A 121 -21.60 40.40 -50.18
CA ASP A 121 -21.15 41.60 -49.47
C ASP A 121 -21.86 41.82 -48.12
N ILE A 122 -23.17 41.52 -48.03
CA ILE A 122 -23.92 41.63 -46.76
C ILE A 122 -23.50 40.53 -45.79
N ILE A 123 -23.22 39.33 -46.30
CA ILE A 123 -22.85 38.18 -45.46
C ILE A 123 -21.41 38.33 -44.96
N GLU A 124 -20.51 38.83 -45.81
CA GLU A 124 -19.08 39.02 -45.55
C GLU A 124 -18.83 39.87 -44.30
N SER A 125 -19.61 40.94 -44.09
CA SER A 125 -19.47 41.78 -42.90
C SER A 125 -19.74 41.06 -41.57
N TYR A 126 -20.46 39.93 -41.60
CA TYR A 126 -20.81 39.16 -40.40
C TYR A 126 -19.97 37.87 -40.25
N LEU A 127 -19.26 37.44 -41.30
CA LEU A 127 -18.43 36.23 -41.25
C LEU A 127 -17.33 36.26 -40.17
N PRO A 128 -16.65 37.38 -39.86
CA PRO A 128 -15.66 37.43 -38.79
C PRO A 128 -16.22 37.15 -37.39
N TYR A 129 -17.53 37.27 -37.21
CA TYR A 129 -18.23 37.02 -35.96
C TYR A 129 -18.88 35.64 -35.95
N CYS A 130 -19.67 35.33 -36.98
CA CYS A 130 -20.34 34.04 -37.12
C CYS A 130 -19.37 32.89 -37.39
N GLY A 131 -18.20 33.17 -37.98
CA GLY A 131 -17.16 32.18 -38.28
C GLY A 131 -16.30 31.79 -37.08
N ARG A 132 -16.40 32.48 -35.93
CA ARG A 132 -15.59 32.17 -34.74
C ARG A 132 -15.97 30.83 -34.10
N SER A 133 -17.26 30.47 -34.16
CA SER A 133 -17.77 29.18 -33.69
C SER A 133 -18.32 28.38 -34.86
N VAL A 134 -17.99 27.09 -34.89
CA VAL A 134 -18.47 26.17 -35.93
C VAL A 134 -20.01 26.07 -35.91
N LEU A 135 -20.62 26.08 -34.72
CA LEU A 135 -22.07 26.01 -34.59
C LEU A 135 -22.75 27.34 -34.98
N ALA A 136 -22.13 28.49 -34.67
CA ALA A 136 -22.64 29.79 -35.14
C ALA A 136 -22.59 29.90 -36.67
N LYS A 137 -21.49 29.43 -37.28
CA LYS A 137 -21.35 29.34 -38.74
C LYS A 137 -22.40 28.40 -39.34
N ALA A 138 -22.70 27.29 -38.68
CA ALA A 138 -23.75 26.36 -39.08
C ALA A 138 -25.15 26.99 -39.01
N GLN A 139 -25.47 27.72 -37.94
CA GLN A 139 -26.75 28.42 -37.78
C GLN A 139 -26.94 29.45 -38.90
N LEU A 140 -25.93 30.27 -39.17
CA LEU A 140 -25.95 31.24 -40.27
C LEU A 140 -26.14 30.54 -41.63
N TYR A 141 -25.38 29.48 -41.88
CA TYR A 141 -25.50 28.70 -43.12
C TYR A 141 -26.92 28.13 -43.31
N LEU A 142 -27.51 27.55 -42.26
CA LEU A 142 -28.86 27.01 -42.33
C LEU A 142 -29.91 28.10 -42.57
N TRP A 143 -29.74 29.27 -41.96
CA TRP A 143 -30.60 30.42 -42.21
C TRP A 143 -30.51 30.86 -43.67
N ILE A 144 -29.29 31.07 -44.20
CA ILE A 144 -29.06 31.46 -45.60
C ILE A 144 -29.65 30.42 -46.54
N ARG A 145 -29.41 29.13 -46.30
CA ARG A 145 -29.95 28.04 -47.13
C ARG A 145 -31.47 28.01 -47.11
N LYS A 146 -32.11 28.16 -45.94
CA LYS A 146 -33.57 28.12 -45.80
C LYS A 146 -34.25 29.33 -46.42
N ILE A 147 -33.68 30.53 -46.27
CA ILE A 147 -34.31 31.78 -46.67
C ILE A 147 -33.97 32.18 -48.11
N THR A 148 -32.73 31.96 -48.54
CA THR A 148 -32.24 32.39 -49.87
C THR A 148 -32.10 31.23 -50.86
N GLY A 149 -32.14 29.97 -50.41
CA GLY A 149 -31.90 28.80 -51.26
C GLY A 149 -30.43 28.57 -51.63
N ARG A 150 -29.50 29.39 -51.15
CA ARG A 150 -28.06 29.26 -51.45
C ARG A 150 -27.40 28.16 -50.61
N THR A 151 -26.41 27.47 -51.20
CA THR A 151 -25.71 26.33 -50.57
C THR A 151 -24.26 26.64 -50.17
N TRP A 152 -23.80 27.88 -50.31
CA TRP A 152 -22.47 28.34 -49.95
C TRP A 152 -22.55 29.69 -49.20
N LEU A 153 -21.52 30.00 -48.39
CA LEU A 153 -21.31 31.30 -47.74
C LEU A 153 -20.10 31.96 -48.43
N VAL A 154 -20.18 33.25 -48.81
CA VAL A 154 -19.18 34.13 -49.48
C VAL A 154 -18.17 33.48 -50.45
N ASP A 155 -17.34 32.53 -50.00
CA ASP A 155 -16.41 31.75 -50.83
C ASP A 155 -16.86 30.29 -51.09
N VAL A 156 -16.56 29.79 -52.30
CA VAL A 156 -16.83 28.38 -52.65
C VAL A 156 -15.92 27.46 -51.82
N GLY A 157 -16.51 26.78 -50.84
CA GLY A 157 -15.81 25.83 -49.96
C GLY A 157 -15.99 26.12 -48.47
N ASP A 158 -16.55 27.28 -48.12
CA ASP A 158 -16.77 27.69 -46.72
C ASP A 158 -17.74 26.79 -45.94
N THR A 159 -18.53 26.01 -46.65
CA THR A 159 -19.52 25.07 -46.09
C THR A 159 -19.00 23.63 -46.04
N ASN A 160 -17.79 23.34 -46.54
CA ASN A 160 -17.20 21.99 -46.54
C ASN A 160 -17.00 21.46 -45.11
N GLY A 161 -16.57 22.32 -44.18
CA GLY A 161 -16.43 21.97 -42.76
C GLY A 161 -17.76 21.75 -42.02
N LEU A 162 -18.87 22.26 -42.55
CA LEU A 162 -20.21 22.14 -41.95
C LEU A 162 -20.93 20.83 -42.35
N GLN A 163 -20.47 20.16 -43.40
CA GLN A 163 -21.08 18.92 -43.90
C GLN A 163 -20.67 17.68 -43.10
N ASN A 164 -19.53 17.75 -42.40
CA ASN A 164 -18.91 16.65 -41.65
C ASN A 164 -18.91 16.87 -40.13
N LEU A 165 -19.83 17.68 -39.60
CA LEU A 165 -19.94 17.92 -38.16
C LEU A 165 -20.29 16.62 -37.43
N SER A 166 -19.34 16.09 -36.66
CA SER A 166 -19.53 14.88 -35.86
C SER A 166 -19.77 15.26 -34.38
N PRO A 167 -20.70 14.60 -33.67
CA PRO A 167 -20.92 14.87 -32.25
C PRO A 167 -19.68 14.63 -31.38
N ALA A 168 -18.84 13.64 -31.73
CA ALA A 168 -17.66 13.29 -30.95
C ALA A 168 -16.58 14.38 -31.02
N SER A 169 -16.31 14.92 -32.22
CA SER A 169 -15.32 15.98 -32.42
C SER A 169 -15.70 17.29 -31.73
N LEU A 170 -17.00 17.52 -31.52
CA LEU A 170 -17.51 18.73 -30.90
C LEU A 170 -17.53 18.64 -29.37
N ALA A 171 -17.86 17.47 -28.80
CA ALA A 171 -17.93 17.29 -27.35
C ALA A 171 -16.59 17.53 -26.62
N GLU A 172 -15.45 17.23 -27.24
CA GLU A 172 -14.12 17.48 -26.66
C GLU A 172 -13.70 18.97 -26.72
N GLY A 173 -14.13 19.67 -27.78
CA GLY A 173 -13.81 21.08 -28.03
C GLY A 173 -14.61 22.08 -27.20
N TYR A 174 -15.58 21.61 -26.40
CA TYR A 174 -16.50 22.47 -25.66
C TYR A 174 -16.36 22.33 -24.14
N ALA A 175 -16.68 23.39 -23.41
CA ALA A 175 -16.75 23.40 -21.95
C ALA A 175 -18.06 24.04 -21.49
N ALA A 176 -18.58 23.57 -20.36
CA ALA A 176 -19.73 24.19 -19.72
C ALA A 176 -19.32 25.57 -19.17
N VAL A 177 -20.23 26.53 -19.20
CA VAL A 177 -19.97 27.93 -18.77
C VAL A 177 -19.70 28.03 -17.27
N ASP A 178 -20.10 27.04 -16.47
CA ASP A 178 -19.85 26.99 -15.02
C ASP A 178 -18.35 26.96 -14.67
N VAL A 179 -17.48 26.52 -15.58
CA VAL A 179 -16.02 26.56 -15.40
C VAL A 179 -15.47 27.97 -15.24
N ILE A 180 -16.21 29.01 -15.64
CA ILE A 180 -15.85 30.41 -15.44
C ILE A 180 -15.74 30.75 -13.96
N HIS A 181 -16.53 30.11 -13.10
CA HIS A 181 -16.45 30.34 -11.64
C HIS A 181 -15.10 29.92 -11.04
N ASN A 182 -14.31 29.14 -11.77
CA ASN A 182 -12.95 28.77 -11.37
C ASN A 182 -11.87 29.74 -11.89
N ALA A 183 -12.23 30.69 -12.76
CA ALA A 183 -11.32 31.75 -13.20
C ALA A 183 -11.18 32.82 -12.10
N PRO A 184 -9.99 33.39 -11.90
CA PRO A 184 -9.82 34.51 -10.97
C PRO A 184 -10.47 35.78 -11.51
N THR A 185 -10.90 36.68 -10.61
CA THR A 185 -11.59 37.92 -10.98
C THR A 185 -10.76 38.84 -11.88
N CYS A 186 -9.44 38.91 -11.63
CA CYS A 186 -8.50 39.65 -12.47
C CYS A 186 -8.49 39.18 -13.93
N LEU A 187 -8.75 37.89 -14.20
CA LEU A 187 -8.89 37.38 -15.56
C LEU A 187 -10.28 37.71 -16.14
N THR A 188 -11.35 37.51 -15.38
CA THR A 188 -12.72 37.76 -15.88
C THR A 188 -13.03 39.23 -16.13
N ASP A 189 -12.32 40.13 -15.45
CA ASP A 189 -12.46 41.59 -15.60
C ASP A 189 -11.50 42.16 -16.66
N SER A 190 -10.69 41.31 -17.29
CA SER A 190 -9.71 41.72 -18.29
C SER A 190 -10.27 41.76 -19.72
N VAL A 191 -9.49 42.36 -20.61
CA VAL A 191 -9.79 42.50 -22.04
C VAL A 191 -8.76 41.74 -22.86
N SER A 192 -9.17 41.21 -24.01
CA SER A 192 -8.27 40.55 -24.96
C SER A 192 -7.21 41.53 -25.44
N ALA A 193 -5.93 41.13 -25.40
CA ALA A 193 -4.81 41.95 -25.84
C ALA A 193 -4.86 42.26 -27.34
N LEU A 194 -5.48 41.39 -28.14
CA LEU A 194 -5.58 41.53 -29.59
C LEU A 194 -6.81 42.33 -30.02
N SER A 195 -7.99 41.96 -29.52
CA SER A 195 -9.27 42.53 -29.97
C SER A 195 -9.81 43.64 -29.08
N MET A 196 -9.25 43.84 -27.89
CA MET A 196 -9.77 44.73 -26.84
C MET A 196 -11.19 44.38 -26.37
N GLU A 197 -11.71 43.20 -26.74
CA GLU A 197 -13.01 42.71 -26.32
C GLU A 197 -12.95 42.25 -24.86
N PRO A 198 -13.93 42.60 -24.00
CA PRO A 198 -14.03 42.08 -22.64
C PRO A 198 -14.19 40.55 -22.62
N PHE A 199 -13.64 39.89 -21.59
CA PHE A 199 -13.77 38.43 -21.40
C PHE A 199 -15.21 37.93 -21.56
N GLN A 200 -16.17 38.61 -20.92
CA GLN A 200 -17.60 38.26 -20.98
C GLN A 200 -18.18 38.38 -22.39
N HIS A 201 -17.71 39.34 -23.19
CA HIS A 201 -18.15 39.51 -24.57
C HIS A 201 -17.65 38.36 -25.44
N VAL A 202 -16.36 37.99 -25.31
CA VAL A 202 -15.80 36.85 -26.03
C VAL A 202 -16.53 35.56 -25.64
N MET A 203 -16.75 35.35 -24.34
CA MET A 203 -17.50 34.19 -23.84
C MET A 203 -18.91 34.11 -24.43
N ALA A 204 -19.64 35.22 -24.49
CA ALA A 204 -20.98 35.26 -25.07
C ALA A 204 -20.98 35.04 -26.59
N SER A 205 -19.93 35.48 -27.29
CA SER A 205 -19.79 35.28 -28.74
C SER A 205 -19.44 33.84 -29.12
N CYS A 206 -18.70 33.16 -28.24
CA CYS A 206 -18.33 31.75 -28.38
C CYS A 206 -19.32 30.80 -27.70
N GLY A 207 -20.36 31.33 -27.08
CA GLY A 207 -21.33 30.59 -26.28
C GLY A 207 -22.47 29.99 -27.11
N PHE A 208 -22.92 28.80 -26.72
CA PHE A 208 -24.04 28.08 -27.31
C PHE A 208 -24.77 27.26 -26.24
N THR A 209 -25.95 26.73 -26.57
CA THR A 209 -26.78 25.94 -25.66
C THR A 209 -26.90 24.49 -26.13
N SER A 210 -27.20 23.58 -25.20
CA SER A 210 -27.50 22.17 -25.52
C SER A 210 -28.60 21.98 -26.56
N THR A 211 -29.63 22.83 -26.50
CA THR A 211 -30.73 22.91 -27.46
C THR A 211 -30.95 24.36 -27.84
N THR A 212 -31.40 24.60 -29.07
CA THR A 212 -31.77 25.94 -29.54
C THR A 212 -32.81 26.57 -28.61
N GLN A 213 -32.54 27.76 -28.09
CA GLN A 213 -33.47 28.52 -27.25
C GLN A 213 -33.88 29.81 -27.95
N HIS A 214 -35.14 30.19 -27.79
CA HIS A 214 -35.67 31.45 -28.30
C HIS A 214 -35.63 32.51 -27.22
N THR A 215 -35.14 33.70 -27.55
CA THR A 215 -34.99 34.82 -26.60
C THR A 215 -36.13 35.82 -26.66
N GLY A 216 -37.04 35.67 -27.62
CA GLY A 216 -38.22 36.50 -27.81
C GLY A 216 -39.44 35.72 -28.27
N ASN A 217 -40.21 36.29 -29.19
CA ASN A 217 -41.46 35.69 -29.67
C ASN A 217 -41.23 34.66 -30.78
N ALA A 218 -40.90 33.43 -30.40
CA ALA A 218 -40.65 32.32 -31.33
C ALA A 218 -41.80 32.06 -32.33
N ALA A 219 -43.04 32.31 -31.95
CA ALA A 219 -44.20 32.12 -32.82
C ALA A 219 -44.33 33.21 -33.89
N ARG A 220 -43.70 34.38 -33.67
CA ARG A 220 -43.68 35.51 -34.61
C ARG A 220 -42.31 36.19 -34.56
N PRO A 221 -41.27 35.59 -35.18
CA PRO A 221 -39.90 36.06 -35.04
C PRO A 221 -39.64 37.42 -35.68
N TRP A 222 -40.48 37.81 -36.61
CA TRP A 222 -40.37 39.07 -37.34
C TRP A 222 -41.71 39.77 -37.44
N GLU A 223 -41.66 41.11 -37.49
CA GLU A 223 -42.82 41.94 -37.79
C GLU A 223 -42.42 43.14 -38.63
N PHE A 224 -43.31 43.60 -39.50
CA PHE A 224 -43.14 44.88 -40.18
C PHE A 224 -43.77 45.99 -39.34
N SER A 225 -42.94 46.93 -38.86
CA SER A 225 -43.42 48.09 -38.11
C SER A 225 -43.80 49.21 -39.06
N GLU A 226 -45.11 49.50 -39.20
CA GLU A 226 -45.56 50.64 -40.02
C GLU A 226 -45.04 51.99 -39.48
N ARG A 227 -44.83 52.09 -38.16
CA ARG A 227 -44.28 53.30 -37.52
C ARG A 227 -42.83 53.54 -37.90
N LEU A 228 -42.00 52.50 -37.88
CA LEU A 228 -40.57 52.59 -38.22
C LEU A 228 -40.31 52.44 -39.73
N ARG A 229 -41.34 52.01 -40.49
CA ARG A 229 -41.25 51.60 -41.90
C ARG A 229 -40.13 50.60 -42.14
N SER A 230 -39.91 49.71 -41.17
CA SER A 230 -38.86 48.71 -41.20
C SER A 230 -39.34 47.40 -40.61
N MET A 231 -38.68 46.33 -41.05
CA MET A 231 -38.70 45.07 -40.34
C MET A 231 -38.06 45.24 -38.96
N ILE A 232 -38.64 44.57 -37.97
CA ILE A 232 -38.10 44.41 -36.62
C ILE A 232 -38.00 42.92 -36.31
N ALA A 233 -36.91 42.53 -35.66
CA ALA A 233 -36.76 41.19 -35.09
C ALA A 233 -37.42 41.16 -33.72
N LEU A 234 -38.35 40.24 -33.53
CA LEU A 234 -39.03 39.99 -32.25
C LEU A 234 -38.48 38.74 -31.55
N ASP A 235 -37.65 37.95 -32.24
CA ASP A 235 -36.99 36.77 -31.72
C ASP A 235 -35.63 36.54 -32.40
N PHE A 236 -34.70 35.96 -31.66
CA PHE A 236 -33.51 35.34 -32.20
C PHE A 236 -33.29 34.00 -31.48
N GLU A 237 -32.70 33.06 -32.21
CA GLU A 237 -32.38 31.74 -31.68
C GLU A 237 -30.95 31.73 -31.16
N THR A 238 -30.74 31.20 -29.95
CA THR A 238 -29.41 30.81 -29.49
C THR A 238 -28.90 29.65 -30.35
N VAL A 239 -27.60 29.60 -30.57
CA VAL A 239 -26.95 28.49 -31.25
C VAL A 239 -27.13 27.25 -30.38
N GLY A 240 -27.75 26.22 -30.93
CA GLY A 240 -27.99 24.95 -30.24
C GLY A 240 -27.09 23.82 -30.75
N TYR A 241 -26.70 22.90 -29.87
CA TYR A 241 -25.97 21.68 -30.26
C TYR A 241 -26.84 20.71 -31.09
N ASP A 242 -28.16 20.83 -31.00
CA ASP A 242 -29.13 20.11 -31.83
C ASP A 242 -29.01 20.43 -33.33
N LEU A 243 -28.29 21.49 -33.71
CA LEU A 243 -27.91 21.76 -35.11
C LEU A 243 -27.08 20.63 -35.73
N VAL A 244 -26.37 19.84 -34.92
CA VAL A 244 -25.59 18.66 -35.33
C VAL A 244 -26.50 17.44 -35.58
N GLN A 245 -27.65 17.39 -34.91
CA GLN A 245 -28.50 16.20 -34.80
C GLN A 245 -29.44 16.00 -36.00
N ARG A 246 -29.48 16.94 -36.95
CA ARG A 246 -30.44 16.93 -38.06
C ARG A 246 -30.13 15.95 -39.20
N ARG A 247 -29.22 14.99 -39.00
CA ARG A 247 -28.78 14.07 -40.07
C ARG A 247 -28.72 12.58 -39.71
N ILE A 248 -29.27 12.13 -38.58
CA ILE A 248 -29.32 10.71 -38.26
C ILE A 248 -30.63 10.42 -37.51
N TYR A 249 -31.61 9.87 -38.23
CA TYR A 249 -32.61 9.01 -37.63
C TYR A 249 -31.89 7.77 -37.12
N ASP A 250 -32.17 7.40 -35.88
CA ASP A 250 -31.83 6.14 -35.24
C ASP A 250 -30.42 5.98 -34.60
N LEU A 251 -30.46 5.46 -33.37
CA LEU A 251 -29.40 4.97 -32.48
C LEU A 251 -28.45 5.96 -31.74
N VAL A 252 -28.71 6.06 -30.43
CA VAL A 252 -27.77 6.30 -29.30
C VAL A 252 -26.81 7.49 -29.49
N LEU A 253 -27.37 8.69 -29.65
CA LEU A 253 -26.56 9.91 -29.68
C LEU A 253 -26.07 10.30 -28.29
N HIS A 254 -24.77 10.58 -28.21
CA HIS A 254 -24.11 11.29 -27.12
C HIS A 254 -24.70 12.70 -27.00
N ARG A 255 -25.86 12.83 -26.36
CA ARG A 255 -26.45 14.13 -26.05
C ARG A 255 -25.60 14.75 -24.94
N ILE A 256 -25.02 15.92 -25.21
CA ILE A 256 -24.43 16.72 -24.13
C ILE A 256 -25.53 17.04 -23.12
N ARG A 257 -25.17 17.16 -21.84
CA ARG A 257 -26.13 17.46 -20.77
C ARG A 257 -26.83 18.79 -21.06
N ASP A 258 -28.09 18.93 -20.68
CA ASP A 258 -28.77 20.21 -20.83
C ASP A 258 -28.00 21.31 -20.07
N GLY A 259 -27.70 22.41 -20.75
CA GLY A 259 -26.85 23.48 -20.22
C GLY A 259 -26.39 24.50 -21.26
N VAL A 260 -25.57 25.43 -20.79
CA VAL A 260 -24.88 26.46 -21.59
C VAL A 260 -23.40 26.11 -21.66
N TYR A 261 -22.85 26.22 -22.86
CA TYR A 261 -21.49 25.82 -23.19
C TYR A 261 -20.80 26.93 -23.98
N PHE A 262 -19.49 26.85 -24.11
CA PHE A 262 -18.74 27.67 -25.04
C PHE A 262 -17.72 26.85 -25.82
N ASP A 263 -17.39 27.36 -27.00
CA ASP A 263 -16.38 26.83 -27.89
C ASP A 263 -14.98 27.23 -27.40
N LYS A 264 -14.18 26.24 -26.96
CA LYS A 264 -12.83 26.50 -26.42
C LYS A 264 -11.93 27.09 -27.48
N ASP A 265 -11.94 26.55 -28.69
CA ASP A 265 -11.11 27.04 -29.79
C ASP A 265 -11.51 28.46 -30.17
N CYS A 266 -12.82 28.74 -30.24
CA CYS A 266 -13.32 30.11 -30.42
C CYS A 266 -12.80 31.05 -29.33
N PHE A 267 -12.93 30.65 -28.06
CA PHE A 267 -12.52 31.47 -26.92
C PHE A 267 -11.02 31.73 -26.93
N CYS A 268 -10.21 30.68 -27.08
CA CYS A 268 -8.75 30.77 -27.01
C CYS A 268 -8.14 31.51 -28.22
N ASN A 269 -8.83 31.54 -29.37
CA ASN A 269 -8.43 32.34 -30.52
C ASN A 269 -8.84 33.82 -30.39
N ALA A 270 -10.00 34.11 -29.78
CA ALA A 270 -10.52 35.47 -29.66
C ALA A 270 -10.00 36.21 -28.40
N PHE A 271 -9.79 35.49 -27.30
CA PHE A 271 -9.31 36.02 -26.04
C PHE A 271 -7.84 35.66 -25.80
N ASN A 272 -6.95 36.60 -26.16
CA ASN A 272 -5.51 36.43 -26.00
C ASN A 272 -4.99 37.30 -24.85
N ILE A 273 -4.10 36.76 -24.02
CA ILE A 273 -3.49 37.44 -22.89
C ILE A 273 -2.08 37.92 -23.28
N ASP A 274 -1.74 39.15 -22.92
CA ASP A 274 -0.35 39.62 -23.03
C ASP A 274 0.51 38.98 -21.93
N LEU A 275 1.32 37.99 -22.30
CA LEU A 275 2.22 37.27 -21.38
C LEU A 275 3.27 38.17 -20.72
N LYS A 276 3.54 39.38 -21.25
CA LYS A 276 4.43 40.36 -20.59
C LYS A 276 3.72 41.17 -19.52
N LYS A 277 2.38 41.19 -19.56
CA LYS A 277 1.52 41.97 -18.68
C LYS A 277 0.26 41.17 -18.34
N GLU A 278 0.46 39.99 -17.76
CA GLU A 278 -0.64 39.09 -17.40
C GLU A 278 -1.58 39.78 -16.38
N PRO A 279 -2.91 39.72 -16.57
CA PRO A 279 -3.91 40.41 -15.76
C PRO A 279 -3.76 40.20 -14.25
N CYS A 280 -3.46 38.96 -13.83
CA CYS A 280 -3.37 38.59 -12.43
C CYS A 280 -1.96 38.74 -11.82
N SER A 281 -0.96 39.22 -12.58
CA SER A 281 0.41 39.39 -12.06
C SER A 281 0.50 40.34 -10.84
N GLY A 282 -0.39 41.34 -10.75
CA GLY A 282 -0.42 42.31 -9.66
C GLY A 282 -1.34 41.96 -8.49
N SER A 283 -2.20 40.94 -8.65
CA SER A 283 -3.26 40.59 -7.68
C SER A 283 -2.82 39.63 -6.59
N GLY A 284 -1.63 39.04 -6.74
CA GLY A 284 -1.05 38.08 -5.80
C GLY A 284 -0.76 36.72 -6.45
N GLN A 285 0.17 35.97 -5.86
CA GLN A 285 0.70 34.75 -6.46
C GLN A 285 -0.36 33.63 -6.62
N LEU A 286 -1.40 33.62 -5.77
CA LEU A 286 -2.49 32.64 -5.87
C LEU A 286 -3.39 32.92 -7.09
N ASP A 287 -3.80 34.16 -7.31
CA ASP A 287 -4.67 34.51 -8.44
C ASP A 287 -3.93 34.38 -9.77
N PHE A 288 -2.64 34.70 -9.80
CA PHE A 288 -1.74 34.37 -10.91
C PHE A 288 -1.70 32.86 -11.19
N THR A 289 -1.62 32.03 -10.14
CA THR A 289 -1.66 30.58 -10.28
C THR A 289 -3.00 30.10 -10.83
N LYS A 290 -4.12 30.66 -10.36
CA LYS A 290 -5.46 30.36 -10.88
C LYS A 290 -5.57 30.73 -12.36
N GLU A 291 -5.06 31.89 -12.77
CA GLU A 291 -5.08 32.33 -14.17
C GLU A 291 -4.40 31.29 -15.06
N ARG A 292 -3.14 30.95 -14.76
CA ARG A 292 -2.36 30.00 -15.55
C ARG A 292 -2.96 28.60 -15.57
N LEU A 293 -3.45 28.09 -14.43
CA LEU A 293 -4.11 26.79 -14.38
C LEU A 293 -5.42 26.79 -15.18
N TRP A 294 -6.20 27.88 -15.12
CA TRP A 294 -7.45 27.99 -15.87
C TRP A 294 -7.21 28.07 -17.38
N ILE A 295 -6.21 28.85 -17.82
CA ILE A 295 -5.80 28.93 -19.23
C ILE A 295 -5.25 27.59 -19.71
N ASN A 296 -4.41 26.91 -18.93
CA ASN A 296 -3.91 25.58 -19.28
C ASN A 296 -5.05 24.56 -19.42
N ALA A 297 -6.01 24.56 -18.50
CA ALA A 297 -7.14 23.64 -18.54
C ALA A 297 -8.12 23.91 -19.70
N THR A 298 -8.24 25.17 -20.13
CA THR A 298 -9.21 25.60 -21.16
C THR A 298 -8.60 25.64 -22.56
N CYS A 299 -7.42 26.24 -22.69
CA CYS A 299 -6.71 26.49 -23.96
C CYS A 299 -5.49 25.60 -24.19
N GLY A 300 -5.09 24.81 -23.19
CA GLY A 300 -3.91 23.97 -23.26
C GLY A 300 -2.62 24.72 -22.94
N SER A 301 -1.54 23.95 -22.77
CA SER A 301 -0.23 24.47 -22.36
C SER A 301 0.47 25.30 -23.44
N THR A 302 0.05 25.17 -24.71
CA THR A 302 0.60 25.95 -25.84
C THR A 302 0.24 27.43 -25.78
N SER A 303 -0.79 27.79 -25.01
CA SER A 303 -1.19 29.19 -24.80
C SER A 303 -0.40 29.88 -23.67
N LEU A 304 0.55 29.17 -23.05
CA LEU A 304 1.35 29.65 -21.93
C LEU A 304 2.85 29.66 -22.29
N PRO A 305 3.67 30.48 -21.61
CA PRO A 305 5.11 30.53 -21.85
C PRO A 305 5.80 29.22 -21.44
N GLU A 306 7.00 28.98 -21.97
CA GLU A 306 7.86 27.90 -21.49
C GLU A 306 8.12 28.05 -19.98
N ASN A 307 8.11 26.94 -19.24
CA ASN A 307 8.29 26.89 -17.78
C ASN A 307 7.22 27.63 -16.96
N TRP A 308 6.00 27.82 -17.51
CA TRP A 308 4.91 28.49 -16.79
C TRP A 308 4.55 27.83 -15.43
N ALA A 309 4.87 26.55 -15.26
CA ALA A 309 4.56 25.75 -14.08
C ALA A 309 5.49 25.99 -12.88
N ASP A 310 6.70 26.53 -13.10
CA ASP A 310 7.77 26.57 -12.09
C ASP A 310 7.47 27.51 -10.91
N THR A 311 6.63 28.53 -11.13
CA THR A 311 6.35 29.59 -10.14
C THR A 311 4.96 29.47 -9.51
N LEU A 312 4.24 28.39 -9.80
CA LEU A 312 2.85 28.20 -9.36
C LEU A 312 2.76 27.75 -7.90
N LYS A 313 1.76 28.26 -7.21
CA LYS A 313 1.37 27.77 -5.89
C LYS A 313 0.53 26.50 -5.99
N THR A 314 1.17 25.35 -6.19
CA THR A 314 0.47 24.05 -6.29
C THR A 314 0.85 23.06 -5.19
N THR A 315 -0.12 22.20 -4.82
CA THR A 315 0.06 21.20 -3.75
C THR A 315 0.90 19.97 -4.15
N GLN A 316 1.73 20.08 -5.20
CA GLN A 316 2.56 18.95 -5.66
C GLN A 316 3.75 18.72 -4.74
N PHE A 317 4.62 19.74 -4.63
CA PHE A 317 5.85 19.67 -3.86
C PHE A 317 5.99 20.86 -2.90
N ALA A 318 5.93 22.10 -3.41
CA ALA A 318 6.22 23.29 -2.59
C ALA A 318 5.19 23.53 -1.48
N TYR A 319 3.95 23.06 -1.65
CA TYR A 319 2.86 23.26 -0.71
C TYR A 319 2.28 21.91 -0.29
N ILE A 320 2.17 21.66 1.02
CA ILE A 320 1.67 20.40 1.57
C ILE A 320 0.25 20.65 2.10
N PRO A 321 -0.79 20.01 1.57
CA PRO A 321 -2.13 20.13 2.14
C PRO A 321 -2.12 19.82 3.65
N ILE A 322 -2.88 20.58 4.44
CA ILE A 322 -2.91 20.38 5.90
C ILE A 322 -3.36 18.95 6.24
N GLU A 323 -4.21 18.35 5.42
CA GLU A 323 -4.70 16.99 5.60
C GLU A 323 -3.61 15.93 5.40
N ASP A 324 -2.56 16.26 4.64
CA ASP A 324 -1.44 15.38 4.32
C ASP A 324 -0.24 15.60 5.26
N TRP A 325 -0.34 16.54 6.21
CA TRP A 325 0.73 16.83 7.16
C TRP A 325 0.84 15.73 8.23
N HIS A 326 2.04 15.15 8.36
CA HIS A 326 2.33 14.13 9.37
C HIS A 326 3.51 14.53 10.24
N TRP A 327 3.40 14.25 11.54
CA TRP A 327 4.45 14.46 12.53
C TRP A 327 5.27 13.18 12.77
N PRO A 328 6.54 13.28 13.18
CA PRO A 328 7.32 12.12 13.59
C PRO A 328 6.87 11.63 14.98
N MET A 329 7.27 10.42 15.35
CA MET A 329 6.89 9.76 16.61
C MET A 329 7.21 10.56 17.87
N CYS A 330 8.19 11.46 17.78
CA CYS A 330 8.72 12.26 18.88
C CYS A 330 8.15 13.69 18.97
N VAL A 331 7.02 13.98 18.33
CA VAL A 331 6.37 15.30 18.37
C VAL A 331 6.07 15.81 19.79
N ALA A 332 5.82 14.92 20.74
CA ALA A 332 5.52 15.30 22.13
C ALA A 332 6.69 16.04 22.83
N ASP A 333 7.92 15.82 22.37
CA ASP A 333 9.13 16.45 22.91
C ASP A 333 9.59 17.67 22.08
N MET A 334 8.85 18.03 21.03
CA MET A 334 9.16 19.20 20.22
C MET A 334 8.81 20.49 20.97
N PRO A 335 9.65 21.54 20.87
CA PRO A 335 9.31 22.86 21.38
C PRO A 335 8.02 23.41 20.75
N LYS A 336 7.29 24.24 21.49
CA LYS A 336 6.03 24.83 21.01
C LYS A 336 6.23 25.65 19.75
N GLU A 337 7.38 26.32 19.67
CA GLU A 337 7.77 27.12 18.52
C GLU A 337 7.75 26.27 17.25
N VAL A 338 8.21 25.00 17.31
CA VAL A 338 8.21 24.07 16.18
C VAL A 338 6.80 23.55 15.87
N ILE A 339 6.01 23.27 16.91
CA ILE A 339 4.64 22.77 16.75
C ILE A 339 3.71 23.82 16.11
N GLU A 340 3.98 25.11 16.35
CA GLU A 340 3.22 26.24 15.80
C GLU A 340 3.68 26.66 14.39
N LEU A 341 4.88 26.25 13.93
CA LEU A 341 5.41 26.59 12.59
C LEU A 341 4.47 26.23 11.43
N PRO A 342 3.79 25.07 11.39
CA PRO A 342 2.87 24.75 10.31
C PRO A 342 1.74 25.77 10.16
N ASP A 343 1.21 26.26 11.28
CA ASP A 343 0.16 27.29 11.28
C ASP A 343 0.69 28.65 10.84
N GLN A 344 1.92 28.99 11.22
CA GLN A 344 2.61 30.22 10.80
C GLN A 344 2.96 30.21 9.31
N CYS A 345 3.29 29.03 8.76
CA CYS A 345 3.62 28.81 7.36
C CYS A 345 2.41 28.38 6.50
N ALA A 346 1.20 28.38 7.07
CA ALA A 346 -0.01 28.03 6.34
C ALA A 346 -0.39 29.13 5.33
N THR A 347 -0.61 28.72 4.09
CA THR A 347 -1.06 29.56 2.98
C THR A 347 -2.09 28.82 2.15
N ASP A 348 -2.66 29.50 1.16
CA ASP A 348 -3.59 28.88 0.22
C ASP A 348 -2.83 28.49 -1.06
N ALA A 349 -3.09 27.27 -1.55
CA ALA A 349 -2.47 26.71 -2.75
C ALA A 349 -3.51 25.94 -3.59
N CYS A 350 -3.21 25.76 -4.88
CA CYS A 350 -4.07 25.07 -5.83
C CYS A 350 -3.75 23.57 -5.88
N GLU A 351 -4.78 22.73 -5.73
CA GLU A 351 -4.68 21.31 -6.05
C GLU A 351 -4.63 21.11 -7.58
N PRO A 352 -3.60 20.43 -8.13
CA PRO A 352 -3.50 20.17 -9.56
C PRO A 352 -4.49 19.06 -9.99
N GLY A 353 -5.08 19.20 -11.18
CA GLY A 353 -6.01 18.19 -11.72
C GLY A 353 -7.14 18.74 -12.60
N GLY A 354 -6.97 19.92 -13.17
CA GLY A 354 -7.99 20.67 -13.91
C GLY A 354 -7.92 22.14 -13.52
N TYR A 355 -9.04 22.70 -13.11
CA TYR A 355 -9.09 24.05 -12.54
C TYR A 355 -8.53 24.10 -11.11
N CYS A 356 -8.05 25.27 -10.69
CA CYS A 356 -7.53 25.44 -9.33
C CYS A 356 -8.64 25.23 -8.29
N LYS A 357 -8.52 24.16 -7.51
CA LYS A 357 -9.25 24.01 -6.26
C LYS A 357 -8.37 24.48 -5.11
N VAL A 358 -8.76 25.59 -4.49
CA VAL A 358 -7.99 26.18 -3.39
C VAL A 358 -8.08 25.27 -2.16
N LYS A 359 -6.93 24.87 -1.63
CA LYS A 359 -6.77 24.17 -0.36
C LYS A 359 -5.83 24.96 0.53
N ARG A 360 -6.04 24.85 1.84
CA ARG A 360 -5.09 25.36 2.82
C ARG A 360 -3.92 24.39 2.93
N ALA A 361 -2.72 24.90 2.77
CA ALA A 361 -1.50 24.11 2.66
C ALA A 361 -0.33 24.81 3.37
N ILE A 362 0.64 24.03 3.81
CA ILE A 362 1.86 24.50 4.48
C ILE A 362 2.91 24.77 3.41
N ASP A 363 3.45 25.99 3.40
CA ASP A 363 4.61 26.31 2.57
C ASP A 363 5.84 25.57 3.10
N ARG A 364 6.30 24.58 2.34
CA ARG A 364 7.42 23.72 2.72
C ARG A 364 8.71 24.53 2.90
N ALA A 365 8.97 25.52 2.05
CA ALA A 365 10.18 26.33 2.14
C ALA A 365 10.15 27.21 3.40
N CYS A 366 8.98 27.80 3.72
CA CYS A 366 8.77 28.53 4.97
C CYS A 366 9.06 27.64 6.18
N PHE A 367 8.46 26.45 6.24
CA PHE A 367 8.64 25.53 7.36
C PHE A 367 10.10 25.07 7.50
N CYS A 368 10.70 24.65 6.39
CA CYS A 368 12.04 24.07 6.40
C CYS A 368 13.12 25.08 6.80
N ARG A 369 12.95 26.36 6.48
CA ARG A 369 13.91 27.41 6.87
C ARG A 369 14.11 27.49 8.39
N ASP A 370 13.05 27.24 9.15
CA ASP A 370 13.02 27.47 10.60
C ASP A 370 13.12 26.15 11.41
N ILE A 371 13.45 25.03 10.76
CA ILE A 371 13.66 23.72 11.41
C ILE A 371 15.01 23.07 11.05
N SER A 372 15.62 22.45 12.04
CA SER A 372 16.88 21.70 11.93
C SER A 372 16.85 20.45 12.80
N TYR A 373 17.84 19.58 12.68
CA TYR A 373 18.00 18.40 13.54
C TYR A 373 18.09 18.76 15.03
N ASP A 374 18.60 19.94 15.37
CA ASP A 374 18.75 20.37 16.76
C ASP A 374 17.52 21.11 17.31
N SER A 375 16.51 21.32 16.47
CA SER A 375 15.22 21.87 16.89
C SER A 375 14.44 20.92 17.81
N CYS A 376 14.81 19.64 17.90
CA CYS A 376 14.21 18.71 18.85
C CYS A 376 15.24 17.93 19.67
N GLY A 377 15.05 17.90 20.99
CA GLY A 377 15.82 17.13 21.96
C GLY A 377 15.09 15.87 22.46
N GLY A 378 15.51 15.34 23.61
CA GLY A 378 14.81 14.26 24.30
C GLY A 378 14.64 12.99 23.45
N LEU A 379 13.39 12.52 23.31
CA LEU A 379 13.03 11.35 22.52
C LEU A 379 13.47 11.48 21.05
N CYS A 380 13.53 12.68 20.47
CA CYS A 380 14.02 12.89 19.09
C CYS A 380 15.48 12.45 18.88
N LYS A 381 16.24 12.17 19.95
CA LYS A 381 17.63 11.72 19.89
C LYS A 381 17.81 10.25 20.32
N ILE A 382 16.72 9.55 20.69
CA ILE A 382 16.72 8.15 21.14
C ILE A 382 16.46 7.22 19.95
N PHE A 383 17.13 6.06 19.89
CA PHE A 383 17.14 5.09 18.79
C PHE A 383 16.05 5.20 17.70
N ASP A 384 14.87 4.61 17.88
CA ASP A 384 13.84 4.54 16.83
C ASP A 384 13.29 5.93 16.44
N THR A 385 13.05 6.76 17.45
CA THR A 385 12.53 8.13 17.29
C THR A 385 13.56 9.06 16.65
N ARG A 386 14.86 8.82 16.85
CA ARG A 386 15.96 9.52 16.16
C ARG A 386 15.97 9.20 14.69
N ILE A 387 15.88 7.92 14.34
CA ILE A 387 15.89 7.48 12.94
C ILE A 387 14.65 8.00 12.22
N ASP A 388 13.48 7.91 12.85
CA ASP A 388 12.22 8.44 12.33
C ASP A 388 12.29 9.95 12.11
N TYR A 389 12.76 10.71 13.10
CA TYR A 389 12.91 12.16 13.01
C TYR A 389 13.87 12.59 11.90
N LEU A 390 15.01 11.91 11.76
CA LEU A 390 15.98 12.19 10.69
C LEU A 390 15.39 11.94 9.31
N LYS A 391 14.68 10.82 9.13
CA LYS A 391 14.00 10.49 7.86
C LYS A 391 12.90 11.49 7.56
N TRP A 392 12.07 11.81 8.55
CA TRP A 392 11.01 12.81 8.42
C TRP A 392 11.56 14.17 8.00
N LEU A 393 12.63 14.66 8.65
CA LEU A 393 13.29 15.90 8.25
C LEU A 393 13.88 15.83 6.83
N HIS A 394 14.52 14.72 6.47
CA HIS A 394 15.10 14.54 5.15
C HIS A 394 14.04 14.48 4.05
N ASP A 395 12.98 13.72 4.24
CA ASP A 395 11.90 13.55 3.26
C ASP A 395 11.12 14.86 3.09
N LEU A 396 10.94 15.62 4.18
CA LEU A 396 10.24 16.90 4.18
C LEU A 396 11.08 18.03 3.57
N CYS A 397 12.34 18.17 3.98
CA CYS A 397 13.15 19.35 3.70
C CYS A 397 14.40 19.09 2.84
N GLY A 398 14.80 17.83 2.65
CA GLY A 398 16.05 17.48 1.97
C GLY A 398 16.14 17.88 0.50
N ASN A 399 14.99 18.15 -0.13
CA ASN A 399 14.89 18.62 -1.51
C ASN A 399 14.60 20.14 -1.61
N VAL A 400 14.55 20.86 -0.49
CA VAL A 400 14.39 22.32 -0.47
C VAL A 400 15.74 22.98 -0.74
N GLN A 401 15.78 23.93 -1.67
CA GLN A 401 16.99 24.66 -2.00
C GLN A 401 17.55 25.40 -0.77
N ASP A 402 18.88 25.37 -0.62
CA ASP A 402 19.63 26.04 0.46
C ASP A 402 19.27 25.62 1.90
N TRP A 403 18.53 24.52 2.08
CA TRP A 403 18.26 23.99 3.41
C TRP A 403 19.43 23.11 3.90
N HIS A 404 19.98 23.45 5.07
CA HIS A 404 21.13 22.77 5.70
C HIS A 404 20.82 22.34 7.13
N GLY A 405 19.57 21.93 7.41
CA GLY A 405 19.12 21.57 8.75
C GLY A 405 19.61 20.21 9.25
N LEU A 406 20.16 19.36 8.38
CA LEU A 406 20.77 18.08 8.77
C LEU A 406 22.31 18.20 8.78
N PRO A 407 23.00 17.60 9.77
CA PRO A 407 24.46 17.49 9.75
C PRO A 407 24.97 16.74 8.51
N ASP A 408 26.18 17.05 8.03
CA ASP A 408 26.77 16.37 6.85
C ASP A 408 26.81 14.84 6.99
N ASN A 409 27.01 14.35 8.21
CA ASN A 409 27.06 12.94 8.54
C ASN A 409 25.71 12.38 9.05
N TRP A 410 24.57 13.01 8.77
CA TRP A 410 23.27 12.59 9.28
C TRP A 410 22.92 11.13 8.94
N ARG A 411 23.42 10.61 7.80
CA ARG A 411 23.24 9.20 7.42
C ARG A 411 23.85 8.25 8.45
N GLN A 412 24.93 8.63 9.13
CA GLN A 412 25.51 7.84 10.21
C GLN A 412 24.64 7.90 11.48
N LEU A 413 23.95 9.01 11.72
CA LEU A 413 22.99 9.15 12.82
C LEU A 413 21.71 8.33 12.60
N ALA A 414 21.36 8.08 11.34
CA ALA A 414 20.22 7.23 10.96
C ALA A 414 20.52 5.72 11.06
N VAL A 415 21.77 5.33 11.38
CA VAL A 415 22.20 3.93 11.51
C VAL A 415 22.13 3.51 12.99
N PRO A 416 21.70 2.27 13.30
CA PRO A 416 21.75 1.75 14.66
C PRO A 416 23.17 1.65 15.21
N THR A 417 23.35 2.04 16.46
CA THR A 417 24.60 1.82 17.19
C THR A 417 24.71 0.37 17.69
N THR A 418 25.90 -0.05 18.09
CA THR A 418 26.17 -1.40 18.62
C THR A 418 25.31 -1.74 19.84
N LEU A 419 25.10 -0.76 20.74
CA LEU A 419 24.25 -0.89 21.91
C LEU A 419 22.77 -1.00 21.55
N GLU A 420 22.31 -0.23 20.56
CA GLU A 420 20.93 -0.27 20.08
C GLU A 420 20.58 -1.59 19.37
N MET A 421 21.57 -2.33 18.89
CA MET A 421 21.35 -3.66 18.31
C MET A 421 21.23 -4.78 19.35
N ILE A 422 21.43 -4.50 20.65
CA ILE A 422 21.29 -5.48 21.74
C ILE A 422 19.88 -5.36 22.34
N PRO A 423 19.07 -6.44 22.35
CA PRO A 423 17.66 -6.38 22.75
C PRO A 423 17.40 -6.02 24.22
N TRP A 424 18.41 -6.01 25.08
CA TRP A 424 18.31 -5.73 26.50
C TRP A 424 19.22 -4.58 26.93
N ARG A 425 18.84 -3.91 28.02
CA ARG A 425 19.44 -2.63 28.44
C ARG A 425 20.62 -2.74 29.42
N TRP A 426 21.00 -3.95 29.79
CA TRP A 426 22.10 -4.19 30.74
C TRP A 426 23.35 -4.66 30.00
N ALA A 427 24.52 -4.29 30.53
CA ALA A 427 25.83 -4.71 30.02
C ALA A 427 26.59 -5.44 31.14
N LEU A 428 27.47 -6.36 30.76
CA LEU A 428 28.34 -7.07 31.69
C LEU A 428 29.72 -6.39 31.65
N LYS A 429 29.84 -5.17 32.17
CA LYS A 429 31.09 -4.40 32.17
C LYS A 429 31.29 -3.72 33.53
N PRO A 430 32.53 -3.36 33.91
CA PRO A 430 32.75 -2.69 35.17
C PRO A 430 32.14 -1.28 35.13
N SER A 431 31.46 -0.86 36.19
CA SER A 431 30.96 0.50 36.35
C SER A 431 32.15 1.42 36.59
N ASN A 432 32.37 2.37 35.67
CA ASN A 432 33.29 3.48 35.89
C ASN A 432 32.67 4.46 36.89
N ASP A 433 32.73 4.16 38.19
CA ASP A 433 32.60 5.19 39.22
C ASP A 433 33.92 5.97 39.28
N SER A 434 34.13 6.83 38.27
CA SER A 434 35.13 7.88 38.35
C SER A 434 34.53 9.06 39.13
N ASP A 435 34.44 8.91 40.45
CA ASP A 435 34.31 10.05 41.37
C ASP A 435 34.96 9.78 42.75
N ILE A 436 36.07 9.02 42.77
CA ILE A 436 36.96 8.99 43.95
C ILE A 436 38.10 9.98 43.72
N THR A 437 37.89 11.16 44.27
CA THR A 437 38.87 12.21 44.47
C THR A 437 40.10 11.70 45.25
N HIS A 438 41.25 12.18 44.82
CA HIS A 438 42.60 12.00 45.34
C HIS A 438 42.79 11.50 46.78
N THR A 439 43.61 10.46 46.93
CA THR A 439 44.72 10.47 47.90
C THR A 439 45.83 9.49 47.48
N PRO A 440 47.10 9.92 47.39
CA PRO A 440 48.18 9.03 46.98
C PRO A 440 48.67 8.23 48.19
N SER A 441 48.11 7.05 48.41
CA SER A 441 48.74 6.04 49.27
C SER A 441 49.30 4.91 48.41
N ARG A 442 50.63 4.93 48.32
CA ARG A 442 51.50 3.97 47.67
C ARG A 442 51.25 2.55 48.23
N GLY A 443 50.60 1.70 47.44
CA GLY A 443 50.48 0.27 47.74
C GLY A 443 49.75 -0.48 46.63
N TYR A 444 50.53 -1.17 45.78
CA TYR A 444 50.09 -2.15 44.77
C TYR A 444 49.04 -1.67 43.75
N ILE A 445 49.52 -1.21 42.60
CA ILE A 445 48.74 -1.18 41.36
C ILE A 445 48.41 -2.64 41.03
N ARG A 446 47.21 -3.09 41.39
CA ARG A 446 46.62 -4.30 40.80
C ARG A 446 46.20 -3.87 39.40
N GLU A 447 46.83 -4.49 38.40
CA GLU A 447 46.56 -4.31 36.97
C GLU A 447 45.06 -4.09 36.73
N THR A 448 44.72 -3.02 36.03
CA THR A 448 43.40 -2.85 35.40
C THR A 448 43.13 -4.12 34.60
N GLU A 449 42.25 -5.00 35.08
CA GLU A 449 41.87 -6.24 34.40
C GLU A 449 41.40 -5.87 32.99
N THR A 450 42.24 -6.15 31.99
CA THR A 450 41.92 -5.93 30.58
C THR A 450 40.81 -6.88 30.18
N CYS A 451 39.82 -6.36 29.45
CA CYS A 451 38.69 -7.17 29.03
C CYS A 451 39.16 -8.38 28.19
N PRO A 452 38.70 -9.61 28.45
CA PRO A 452 39.14 -10.76 27.68
C PRO A 452 38.79 -10.59 26.19
N SER A 453 39.64 -11.11 25.30
CA SER A 453 39.38 -11.05 23.85
C SER A 453 38.13 -11.85 23.48
N ASN A 454 37.49 -11.51 22.35
CA ASN A 454 36.32 -12.24 21.86
C ASN A 454 36.64 -13.71 21.56
N GLU A 455 37.85 -14.02 21.08
CA GLU A 455 38.27 -15.42 20.93
C GLU A 455 38.39 -16.12 22.27
N SER A 456 38.93 -15.45 23.30
CA SER A 456 39.07 -16.02 24.65
C SER A 456 37.71 -16.35 25.26
N LYS A 457 36.71 -15.47 25.08
CA LYS A 457 35.32 -15.69 25.53
C LYS A 457 34.66 -16.87 24.84
N LEU A 458 34.91 -17.08 23.55
CA LEU A 458 34.37 -18.24 22.82
C LEU A 458 35.15 -19.52 23.13
N ALA A 459 36.47 -19.41 23.33
CA ALA A 459 37.34 -20.52 23.69
C ALA A 459 36.97 -21.12 25.06
N SER A 460 36.54 -20.29 26.03
CA SER A 460 36.04 -20.80 27.32
C SER A 460 34.81 -21.69 27.15
N PHE A 461 33.83 -21.27 26.32
CA PHE A 461 32.66 -22.09 26.02
C PHE A 461 33.04 -23.38 25.29
N ALA A 462 33.99 -23.32 24.35
CA ALA A 462 34.48 -24.49 23.64
C ALA A 462 35.16 -25.47 24.60
N LEU A 463 36.00 -24.99 25.53
CA LEU A 463 36.67 -25.80 26.55
C LEU A 463 35.68 -26.55 27.43
N VAL A 464 34.64 -25.88 27.94
CA VAL A 464 33.59 -26.52 28.76
C VAL A 464 32.90 -27.64 27.96
N ASN A 465 32.57 -27.37 26.69
CA ASN A 465 31.93 -28.36 25.82
C ASN A 465 32.84 -29.57 25.55
N ILE A 466 34.11 -29.35 25.19
CA ILE A 466 35.09 -30.40 24.92
C ILE A 466 35.33 -31.26 26.16
N ALA A 467 35.53 -30.66 27.33
CA ALA A 467 35.73 -31.38 28.58
C ALA A 467 34.52 -32.26 28.94
N THR A 468 33.31 -31.73 28.77
CA THR A 468 32.07 -32.47 29.03
C THR A 468 31.91 -33.65 28.06
N PHE A 469 32.20 -33.45 26.77
CA PHE A 469 32.16 -34.51 25.77
C PHE A 469 33.18 -35.63 26.05
N LEU A 470 34.42 -35.27 26.37
CA LEU A 470 35.47 -36.23 26.71
C LEU A 470 35.09 -37.05 27.94
N ALA A 471 34.48 -36.43 28.96
CA ALA A 471 34.02 -37.14 30.16
C ALA A 471 32.95 -38.19 29.83
N VAL A 472 31.96 -37.84 29.01
CA VAL A 472 30.93 -38.79 28.54
C VAL A 472 31.56 -39.92 27.72
N PHE A 473 32.40 -39.59 26.74
CA PHE A 473 33.03 -40.57 25.85
C PHE A 473 33.93 -41.56 26.61
N LEU A 474 34.78 -41.04 27.50
CA LEU A 474 35.69 -41.87 28.29
C LEU A 474 34.93 -42.72 29.31
N GLY A 475 33.90 -42.19 29.97
CA GLY A 475 33.11 -42.93 30.94
C GLY A 475 32.27 -44.05 30.29
N GLN A 476 31.82 -43.87 29.05
CA GLN A 476 31.13 -44.92 28.31
C GLN A 476 32.07 -46.04 27.84
N ARG A 477 33.32 -45.69 27.44
CA ARG A 477 34.32 -46.65 26.96
C ARG A 477 34.98 -47.45 28.09
N THR A 478 35.17 -46.85 29.27
CA THR A 478 35.85 -47.50 30.39
C THR A 478 34.98 -48.50 31.14
N GLY A 479 33.70 -48.64 30.80
CA GLY A 479 32.81 -49.63 31.41
C GLY A 479 32.90 -49.56 32.93
N ILE A 480 32.26 -48.55 33.54
CA ILE A 480 32.26 -48.28 34.99
C ILE A 480 31.52 -49.40 35.78
N HIS A 481 31.63 -50.66 35.36
CA HIS A 481 31.29 -51.84 36.16
C HIS A 481 32.30 -52.09 37.29
N LYS A 482 33.47 -51.41 37.28
CA LYS A 482 34.50 -51.60 38.31
C LYS A 482 34.45 -50.61 39.48
N ILE A 483 33.84 -49.43 39.31
CA ILE A 483 33.67 -48.44 40.41
C ILE A 483 32.32 -48.65 41.14
N ALA A 484 31.27 -49.08 40.42
CA ALA A 484 29.97 -49.36 41.02
C ALA A 484 30.00 -50.49 42.07
N ARG A 485 30.99 -51.39 42.05
CA ARG A 485 31.09 -52.46 43.04
C ARG A 485 31.62 -51.99 44.41
N ARG A 486 32.04 -50.73 44.57
CA ARG A 486 32.57 -50.19 45.85
C ARG A 486 31.71 -49.11 46.50
N PHE A 487 30.71 -48.57 45.78
CA PHE A 487 29.70 -47.68 46.34
C PHE A 487 28.35 -48.40 46.31
N LEU A 488 27.99 -49.01 47.45
CA LEU A 488 26.65 -49.58 47.68
C LEU A 488 25.63 -48.45 47.68
N TRP A 489 25.09 -48.13 46.51
CA TRP A 489 23.80 -47.45 46.36
C TRP A 489 23.05 -48.20 45.27
N ASP A 490 21.94 -48.85 45.65
CA ASP A 490 21.07 -49.56 44.71
C ASP A 490 20.60 -48.58 43.62
N SER A 491 21.14 -48.74 42.42
CA SER A 491 20.98 -47.84 41.27
C SER A 491 19.66 -48.04 40.52
N HIS A 492 18.71 -48.80 41.10
CA HIS A 492 17.47 -49.21 40.42
C HIS A 492 16.26 -48.26 40.65
N THR A 493 16.43 -47.08 41.26
CA THR A 493 15.24 -46.36 41.80
C THR A 493 15.16 -44.87 41.52
N TRP A 494 15.87 -44.32 40.52
CA TRP A 494 15.63 -42.94 40.09
C TRP A 494 14.90 -42.87 38.75
N PRO A 495 13.68 -42.30 38.70
CA PRO A 495 13.02 -41.99 37.45
C PRO A 495 13.92 -41.08 36.59
N TRP A 496 14.01 -41.37 35.29
CA TRP A 496 14.80 -40.59 34.33
C TRP A 496 14.54 -39.08 34.41
N PHE A 497 13.32 -38.67 34.72
CA PHE A 497 12.94 -37.27 34.87
C PHE A 497 13.62 -36.60 36.08
N VAL A 498 13.75 -37.32 37.20
CA VAL A 498 14.42 -36.81 38.42
C VAL A 498 15.91 -36.61 38.14
N LYS A 499 16.53 -37.58 37.46
CA LYS A 499 17.92 -37.52 37.02
C LYS A 499 18.18 -36.33 36.07
N GLY A 500 17.33 -36.16 35.06
CA GLY A 500 17.42 -35.03 34.13
C GLY A 500 17.20 -33.67 34.80
N THR A 501 16.25 -33.59 35.75
CA THR A 501 15.99 -32.39 36.54
C THR A 501 17.18 -32.05 37.44
N PHE A 502 17.82 -33.04 38.06
CA PHE A 502 19.02 -32.82 38.87
C PHE A 502 20.19 -32.28 38.04
N ILE A 503 20.42 -32.82 36.84
CA ILE A 503 21.46 -32.29 35.93
C ILE A 503 21.14 -30.85 35.53
N ALA A 504 19.87 -30.53 35.23
CA ALA A 504 19.47 -29.15 34.94
C ALA A 504 19.71 -28.22 36.15
N ALA A 505 19.38 -28.67 37.36
CA ALA A 505 19.60 -27.92 38.59
C ALA A 505 21.10 -27.65 38.84
N LEU A 506 21.97 -28.63 38.61
CA LEU A 506 23.42 -28.44 38.70
C LEU A 506 23.92 -27.31 37.79
N GLN A 507 23.40 -27.22 36.56
CA GLN A 507 23.80 -26.16 35.64
C GLN A 507 23.24 -24.79 36.02
N LEU A 508 22.04 -24.75 36.58
CA LEU A 508 21.49 -23.51 37.14
C LEU A 508 22.31 -23.05 38.34
N ILE A 509 22.75 -23.97 39.20
CA ILE A 509 23.63 -23.67 40.33
C ILE A 509 25.00 -23.16 39.83
N ALA A 510 25.56 -23.75 38.78
CA ALA A 510 26.80 -23.28 38.16
C ALA A 510 26.67 -21.82 37.67
N ASN A 511 25.59 -21.51 36.95
CA ASN A 511 25.29 -20.15 36.50
C ASN A 511 25.13 -19.19 37.70
N TRP A 512 24.43 -19.63 38.74
CA TRP A 512 24.25 -18.85 39.97
C TRP A 512 25.59 -18.53 40.67
N PHE A 513 26.46 -19.52 40.87
CA PHE A 513 27.79 -19.32 41.44
C PHE A 513 28.63 -18.35 40.62
N ASN A 514 28.63 -18.51 39.30
CA ASN A 514 29.37 -17.62 38.41
C ASN A 514 28.87 -16.18 38.50
N ILE A 515 27.56 -15.95 38.59
CA ILE A 515 27.02 -14.59 38.73
C ILE A 515 27.34 -14.01 40.11
N LEU A 516 27.26 -14.81 41.17
CA LEU A 516 27.67 -14.37 42.51
C LEU A 516 29.14 -13.94 42.52
N PHE A 517 30.00 -14.70 41.83
CA PHE A 517 31.41 -14.37 41.70
C PHE A 517 31.63 -13.05 40.94
N ILE A 518 30.90 -12.86 39.84
CA ILE A 518 30.92 -11.58 39.11
C ILE A 518 30.49 -10.43 40.02
N ARG A 519 29.36 -10.57 40.74
CA ARG A 519 28.84 -9.52 41.61
C ARG A 519 29.76 -9.18 42.79
N GLN A 520 30.58 -10.13 43.23
CA GLN A 520 31.61 -9.93 44.26
C GLN A 520 32.87 -9.25 43.71
N THR A 521 33.01 -9.14 42.38
CA THR A 521 34.12 -8.42 41.76
C THR A 521 33.81 -6.93 41.73
N ALA A 522 34.77 -6.11 42.19
CA ALA A 522 34.62 -4.66 42.23
C ALA A 522 34.27 -4.09 40.84
N GLY A 523 33.25 -3.24 40.77
CA GLY A 523 32.73 -2.66 39.53
C GLY A 523 31.61 -3.46 38.86
N TYR A 524 31.28 -4.67 39.31
CA TYR A 524 30.20 -5.50 38.74
C TYR A 524 28.99 -5.64 39.66
N GLU A 525 28.82 -4.75 40.64
CA GLU A 525 27.81 -4.86 41.70
C GLU A 525 26.37 -4.78 41.17
N ASN A 526 26.18 -4.09 40.05
CA ASN A 526 24.89 -3.78 39.42
C ASN A 526 24.42 -4.78 38.36
N VAL A 527 25.18 -5.87 38.14
CA VAL A 527 24.83 -6.89 37.12
C VAL A 527 23.52 -7.61 37.52
N PRO A 528 22.50 -7.67 36.64
CA PRO A 528 21.22 -8.25 36.99
C PRO A 528 21.30 -9.79 37.05
N VAL A 529 21.13 -10.33 38.26
CA VAL A 529 21.40 -11.74 38.55
C VAL A 529 20.48 -12.69 37.78
N ILE A 530 19.17 -12.52 37.89
CA ILE A 530 18.19 -13.43 37.26
C ILE A 530 18.29 -13.37 35.73
N GLN A 531 18.43 -12.16 35.19
CA GLN A 531 18.56 -11.92 33.75
C GLN A 531 19.83 -12.55 33.18
N SER A 532 20.96 -12.44 33.86
CA SER A 532 22.22 -13.08 33.44
C SER A 532 22.11 -14.60 33.49
N MET A 533 21.45 -15.14 34.52
CA MET A 533 21.25 -16.58 34.70
C MET A 533 20.45 -17.21 33.56
N PHE A 534 19.38 -16.54 33.12
CA PHE A 534 18.58 -16.98 31.97
C PHE A 534 19.32 -16.81 30.64
N LEU A 535 20.09 -15.74 30.46
CA LEU A 535 20.91 -15.57 29.26
C LEU A 535 21.89 -16.74 29.13
N TRP A 536 22.59 -17.09 30.21
CA TRP A 536 23.54 -18.21 30.22
C TRP A 536 22.88 -19.58 30.09
N CYS A 537 21.56 -19.70 30.25
CA CYS A 537 20.84 -20.92 29.87
C CYS A 537 20.82 -21.16 28.35
N SER A 538 21.11 -20.14 27.55
CA SER A 538 21.24 -20.28 26.10
C SER A 538 22.63 -20.70 25.62
N ILE A 539 23.62 -20.85 26.53
CA ILE A 539 24.98 -21.29 26.18
C ILE A 539 24.90 -22.68 25.52
N PRO A 540 25.58 -22.90 24.38
CA PRO A 540 25.59 -24.19 23.68
C PRO A 540 26.21 -25.27 24.57
N ARG A 541 25.50 -26.39 24.72
CA ARG A 541 25.90 -27.50 25.59
C ARG A 541 25.85 -28.85 24.87
N PRO A 542 26.77 -29.79 25.17
CA PRO A 542 26.85 -31.07 24.50
C PRO A 542 26.07 -32.17 25.24
N THR A 543 25.18 -31.80 26.17
CA THR A 543 24.46 -32.72 27.07
C THR A 543 23.58 -33.74 26.34
N TRP A 544 23.29 -33.51 25.06
CA TRP A 544 22.59 -34.39 24.14
C TRP A 544 23.49 -35.39 23.37
N LEU A 545 24.82 -35.20 23.32
CA LEU A 545 25.77 -36.10 22.64
C LEU A 545 25.72 -37.58 23.09
N PRO A 546 25.42 -37.93 24.36
CA PRO A 546 25.16 -39.32 24.76
C PRO A 546 24.09 -40.01 23.91
N ILE A 547 23.10 -39.25 23.39
CA ILE A 547 22.04 -39.77 22.52
C ILE A 547 22.62 -40.30 21.21
N LEU A 548 23.60 -39.61 20.60
CA LEU A 548 24.33 -40.07 19.40
C LEU A 548 25.06 -41.39 19.63
N LEU A 549 25.69 -41.53 20.79
CA LEU A 549 26.50 -42.70 21.13
C LEU A 549 25.65 -43.96 21.38
N ILE A 550 24.36 -43.81 21.66
CA ILE A 550 23.42 -44.92 21.83
C ILE A 550 23.06 -45.59 20.49
N GLY A 551 23.05 -44.86 19.37
CA GLY A 551 22.69 -45.39 18.05
C GLY A 551 23.73 -46.33 17.42
N VAL A 552 24.93 -46.41 18.00
CA VAL A 552 26.06 -47.19 17.46
C VAL A 552 26.16 -48.61 18.06
N GLN A 553 25.36 -48.95 19.09
CA GLN A 553 25.42 -50.26 19.76
C GLN A 553 24.04 -50.93 19.91
N PRO A 554 23.96 -52.28 19.96
CA PRO A 554 22.69 -52.99 20.16
C PRO A 554 22.00 -52.56 21.47
N PHE A 555 20.67 -52.47 21.37
CA PHE A 555 19.76 -51.89 22.38
C PHE A 555 19.74 -52.74 23.67
N GLY A 556 20.04 -52.09 24.79
CA GLY A 556 19.74 -52.59 26.14
C GLY A 556 18.92 -51.53 26.89
N GLU A 557 18.02 -51.95 27.78
CA GLU A 557 17.07 -51.10 28.51
C GLU A 557 17.71 -49.92 29.25
N MET A 558 18.95 -50.09 29.74
CA MET A 558 19.74 -49.07 30.43
C MET A 558 20.05 -47.82 29.57
N LYS A 559 20.06 -47.94 28.23
CA LYS A 559 20.39 -46.83 27.31
C LYS A 559 19.22 -45.87 27.06
N LEU A 560 17.98 -46.35 27.18
CA LEU A 560 16.78 -45.52 26.97
C LEU A 560 16.57 -44.50 28.08
N PHE A 561 16.79 -44.88 29.34
CA PHE A 561 16.66 -43.98 30.50
C PHE A 561 17.70 -42.84 30.48
N THR A 562 18.92 -43.10 30.02
CA THR A 562 19.97 -42.08 29.83
C THR A 562 19.61 -41.08 28.75
N ALA A 563 19.10 -41.53 27.60
CA ALA A 563 18.62 -40.64 26.54
C ALA A 563 17.43 -39.80 27.01
N ALA A 564 16.46 -40.39 27.71
CA ALA A 564 15.31 -39.69 28.26
C ALA A 564 15.72 -38.63 29.31
N SER A 565 16.71 -38.94 30.16
CA SER A 565 17.23 -38.00 31.16
C SER A 565 17.91 -36.80 30.50
N SER A 566 18.74 -37.04 29.49
CA SER A 566 19.39 -35.99 28.68
C SER A 566 18.35 -35.09 27.98
N LEU A 567 17.32 -35.67 27.36
CA LEU A 567 16.22 -34.92 26.75
C LEU A 567 15.45 -34.08 27.76
N SER A 568 15.22 -34.59 28.97
CA SER A 568 14.57 -33.85 30.05
C SER A 568 15.40 -32.64 30.49
N THR A 569 16.71 -32.80 30.62
CA THR A 569 17.63 -31.70 30.94
C THR A 569 17.60 -30.62 29.86
N GLU A 570 17.71 -31.02 28.59
CA GLU A 570 17.62 -30.08 27.47
C GLU A 570 16.27 -29.36 27.45
N LEU A 571 15.16 -30.06 27.63
CA LEU A 571 13.84 -29.44 27.65
C LEU A 571 13.75 -28.32 28.69
N ILE A 572 14.24 -28.54 29.91
CA ILE A 572 14.25 -27.52 30.98
C ILE A 572 15.12 -26.33 30.60
N LEU A 573 16.35 -26.57 30.15
CA LEU A 573 17.30 -25.50 29.83
C LEU A 573 16.90 -24.70 28.60
N GLN A 574 16.38 -25.36 27.56
CA GLN A 574 15.84 -24.71 26.36
C GLN A 574 14.63 -23.84 26.72
N SER A 575 13.76 -24.30 27.60
CA SER A 575 12.60 -23.53 28.09
C SER A 575 13.03 -22.25 28.81
N LEU A 576 14.09 -22.32 29.64
CA LEU A 576 14.64 -21.13 30.31
C LEU A 576 15.36 -20.19 29.33
N SER A 577 16.06 -20.74 28.33
CA SER A 577 16.74 -19.97 27.29
C SER A 577 15.77 -19.24 26.34
N ALA A 578 14.53 -19.73 26.24
CA ALA A 578 13.52 -19.21 25.34
C ALA A 578 13.25 -17.72 25.53
N TYR A 579 13.36 -17.21 26.77
CA TYR A 579 13.15 -15.80 27.08
C TYR A 579 14.03 -14.88 26.21
N TYR A 580 15.36 -15.12 26.18
CA TYR A 580 16.29 -14.30 25.39
C TYR A 580 16.24 -14.60 23.89
N MET A 581 16.03 -15.86 23.52
CA MET A 581 15.89 -16.24 22.11
C MET A 581 14.66 -15.56 21.49
N LEU A 582 13.50 -15.66 22.15
CA LEU A 582 12.27 -15.01 21.69
C LEU A 582 12.37 -13.48 21.74
N MET A 583 12.95 -12.91 22.80
CA MET A 583 13.20 -11.47 22.88
C MET A 583 14.05 -11.00 21.71
N THR A 584 15.12 -11.72 21.37
CA THR A 584 15.99 -11.39 20.23
C THR A 584 15.23 -11.47 18.91
N VAL A 585 14.46 -12.53 18.69
CA VAL A 585 13.65 -12.64 17.46
C VAL A 585 12.62 -11.51 17.36
N HIS A 586 11.90 -11.24 18.44
CA HIS A 586 10.88 -10.20 18.48
C HIS A 586 11.47 -8.82 18.25
N TYR A 587 12.59 -8.51 18.89
CA TYR A 587 13.32 -7.26 18.71
C TYR A 587 13.80 -7.11 17.26
N GLY A 588 14.44 -8.13 16.70
CA GLY A 588 14.92 -8.10 15.32
C GLY A 588 13.79 -7.93 14.29
N GLN A 589 12.59 -8.45 14.59
CA GLN A 589 11.41 -8.24 13.75
C GLN A 589 10.90 -6.80 13.84
N ASN A 590 10.78 -6.23 15.04
CA ASN A 590 10.26 -4.87 15.24
C ASN A 590 11.16 -3.79 14.62
N HIS A 591 12.48 -4.00 14.60
CA HIS A 591 13.45 -3.05 14.05
C HIS A 591 13.92 -3.40 12.63
N TYR A 592 13.22 -4.31 11.93
CA TYR A 592 13.53 -4.72 10.55
C TYR A 592 14.96 -5.26 10.33
N PHE A 593 15.61 -5.79 11.36
CA PHE A 593 16.98 -6.28 11.28
C PHE A 593 17.12 -7.51 10.38
N TYR A 594 16.07 -8.31 10.24
CA TYR A 594 16.02 -9.41 9.27
C TYR A 594 15.93 -8.95 7.80
N PHE A 595 15.56 -7.68 7.56
CA PHE A 595 15.24 -7.13 6.24
C PHE A 595 16.10 -5.92 5.84
N GLY A 596 17.25 -5.70 6.49
CA GLY A 596 18.19 -4.64 6.12
C GLY A 596 18.31 -3.48 7.12
N GLY A 597 17.57 -3.49 8.23
CA GLY A 597 17.63 -2.41 9.24
C GLY A 597 18.99 -2.20 9.94
N MET A 598 20.00 -3.03 9.66
CA MET A 598 21.37 -2.91 10.20
C MET A 598 22.40 -2.58 9.11
N GLU A 599 21.97 -2.18 7.92
CA GLU A 599 22.89 -1.84 6.83
C GLU A 599 23.72 -0.61 7.18
N GLY A 600 25.04 -0.68 6.95
CA GLY A 600 25.98 0.38 7.35
C GLY A 600 26.32 0.42 8.85
N ALA A 601 25.66 -0.38 9.71
CA ALA A 601 25.97 -0.41 11.14
C ALA A 601 27.31 -1.09 11.45
N GLU A 602 28.03 -0.53 12.42
CA GLU A 602 29.27 -1.11 12.92
C GLU A 602 28.98 -2.50 13.52
N ARG A 603 29.79 -3.51 13.17
CA ARG A 603 29.59 -4.91 13.60
C ARG A 603 28.25 -5.53 13.21
N SER A 604 27.60 -5.01 12.17
CA SER A 604 26.36 -5.57 11.60
C SER A 604 26.47 -7.06 11.26
N GLY A 605 27.65 -7.55 10.87
CA GLY A 605 27.90 -8.98 10.65
C GLY A 605 27.65 -9.83 11.91
N SER A 606 28.21 -9.42 13.05
CA SER A 606 28.01 -10.09 14.34
C SER A 606 26.55 -10.03 14.79
N ALA A 607 25.89 -8.87 14.65
CA ALA A 607 24.47 -8.73 14.94
C ALA A 607 23.63 -9.69 14.08
N LYS A 608 23.85 -9.73 12.76
CA LYS A 608 23.18 -10.68 11.84
C LYS A 608 23.33 -12.12 12.30
N THR A 609 24.53 -12.54 12.71
CA THR A 609 24.75 -13.91 13.21
C THR A 609 23.98 -14.18 14.52
N MET A 610 23.87 -13.21 15.42
CA MET A 610 23.09 -13.32 16.66
C MET A 610 21.60 -13.52 16.36
N TYR A 611 21.01 -12.63 15.55
CA TYR A 611 19.60 -12.69 15.17
C TYR A 611 19.27 -13.94 14.34
N ALA A 612 20.19 -14.39 13.47
CA ALA A 612 20.06 -15.62 12.71
C ALA A 612 20.07 -16.86 13.62
N GLY A 613 20.95 -16.90 14.62
CA GLY A 613 20.98 -17.97 15.63
C GLY A 613 19.66 -18.07 16.40
N ALA A 614 19.14 -16.94 16.87
CA ALA A 614 17.86 -16.89 17.58
C ALA A 614 16.66 -17.31 16.71
N LEU A 615 16.62 -16.87 15.45
CA LEU A 615 15.57 -17.25 14.51
C LEU A 615 15.64 -18.74 14.14
N MET A 616 16.85 -19.25 13.90
CA MET A 616 17.07 -20.67 13.65
C MET A 616 16.58 -21.53 14.82
N TRP A 617 16.90 -21.12 16.06
CA TRP A 617 16.41 -21.78 17.27
C TRP A 617 14.88 -21.83 17.30
N LEU A 618 14.20 -20.71 17.02
CA LEU A 618 12.72 -20.64 17.02
C LEU A 618 12.11 -21.58 15.97
N ILE A 619 12.67 -21.62 14.76
CA ILE A 619 12.21 -22.50 13.68
C ILE A 619 12.34 -23.97 14.10
N ILE A 620 13.48 -24.35 14.68
CA ILE A 620 13.73 -25.73 15.11
C ILE A 620 12.78 -26.13 16.23
N VAL A 621 12.63 -25.30 17.27
CA VAL A 621 11.70 -25.57 18.39
C VAL A 621 10.26 -25.69 17.87
N SER A 622 9.83 -24.79 16.98
CA SER A 622 8.51 -24.83 16.37
C SER A 622 8.29 -26.12 15.55
N ALA A 623 9.30 -26.55 14.80
CA ALA A 623 9.26 -27.80 14.04
C ALA A 623 9.19 -29.02 14.97
N VAL A 624 9.98 -29.06 16.05
CA VAL A 624 9.95 -30.13 17.06
C VAL A 624 8.57 -30.20 17.72
N ILE A 625 8.00 -29.07 18.15
CA ILE A 625 6.64 -29.03 18.72
C ILE A 625 5.62 -29.53 17.70
N ALA A 626 5.69 -29.11 16.44
CA ALA A 626 4.78 -29.57 15.39
C ALA A 626 4.90 -31.09 15.15
N LEU A 627 6.11 -31.64 15.15
CA LEU A 627 6.35 -33.08 15.06
C LEU A 627 5.76 -33.82 16.26
N LEU A 628 5.98 -33.34 17.49
CA LEU A 628 5.41 -33.91 18.70
C LEU A 628 3.87 -33.90 18.67
N VAL A 629 3.25 -32.78 18.29
CA VAL A 629 1.79 -32.67 18.15
C VAL A 629 1.26 -33.65 17.09
N ARG A 630 1.94 -33.78 15.94
CA ARG A 630 1.57 -34.76 14.90
C ARG A 630 1.66 -36.19 15.43
N ALA A 631 2.67 -36.51 16.22
CA ALA A 631 2.84 -37.81 16.86
C ALA A 631 1.68 -38.13 17.80
N THR A 632 1.40 -37.23 18.74
CA THR A 632 0.34 -37.40 19.74
C THR A 632 -1.02 -37.54 19.06
N ARG A 633 -1.30 -36.74 18.01
CA ARG A 633 -2.53 -36.88 17.21
C ARG A 633 -2.61 -38.24 16.50
N ARG A 634 -1.50 -38.75 15.98
CA ARG A 634 -1.45 -40.06 15.31
C ARG A 634 -1.67 -41.20 16.31
N THR A 635 -1.05 -41.15 17.48
CA THR A 635 -1.25 -42.13 18.56
C THR A 635 -2.68 -42.11 19.08
N ASN A 636 -3.27 -40.92 19.27
CA ASN A 636 -4.68 -40.80 19.68
C ASN A 636 -5.65 -41.34 18.62
N ARG A 637 -5.34 -41.22 17.32
CA ARG A 637 -6.13 -41.83 16.24
C ARG A 637 -6.02 -43.36 16.22
N LEU A 638 -4.83 -43.90 16.52
CA LEU A 638 -4.60 -45.36 16.60
C LEU A 638 -5.28 -45.98 17.83
N SER A 639 -5.22 -45.33 18.99
CA SER A 639 -5.93 -45.79 20.20
C SER A 639 -7.45 -45.58 20.13
N GLY A 640 -7.94 -44.62 19.33
CA GLY A 640 -9.37 -44.36 19.12
C GLY A 640 -10.08 -45.32 18.17
N SER A 641 -9.35 -46.10 17.37
CA SER A 641 -9.92 -47.05 16.39
C SER A 641 -10.13 -48.46 16.95
N GLY A 642 -9.71 -48.75 18.19
CA GLY A 642 -9.78 -50.08 18.81
C GLY A 642 -11.04 -50.37 19.62
N ARG A 643 -12.08 -49.54 19.54
CA ARG A 643 -13.34 -49.74 20.29
C ARG A 643 -14.55 -49.70 19.37
N LEU A 644 -14.70 -50.74 18.55
CA LEU A 644 -15.99 -51.10 17.97
C LEU A 644 -16.21 -52.63 18.10
N ASN A 645 -17.19 -52.95 18.94
CA ASN A 645 -18.04 -54.16 18.99
C ASN A 645 -17.39 -55.50 19.39
N SER A 646 -17.66 -55.91 20.64
CA SER A 646 -17.93 -57.32 20.98
C SER A 646 -19.26 -57.39 21.75
N PRO A 647 -20.15 -58.37 21.47
CA PRO A 647 -21.56 -58.30 21.81
C PRO A 647 -21.84 -58.67 23.27
N GLU A 648 -22.71 -57.89 23.88
CA GLU A 648 -23.26 -58.08 25.22
C GLU A 648 -24.34 -59.17 25.17
N TRP A 649 -24.03 -60.38 25.68
CA TRP A 649 -25.01 -61.42 25.97
C TRP A 649 -24.95 -61.79 27.46
N GLU A 650 -26.06 -61.47 28.14
CA GLU A 650 -26.63 -61.93 29.42
C GLU A 650 -25.72 -62.46 30.55
N ARG A 651 -25.78 -61.77 31.71
CA ARG A 651 -26.28 -62.33 32.99
C ARG A 651 -26.51 -61.15 33.96
N GLY A 652 -27.69 -60.85 34.48
CA GLY A 652 -28.65 -61.78 35.08
C GLY A 652 -28.47 -61.81 36.60
N LYS A 653 -29.07 -60.80 37.26
CA LYS A 653 -29.59 -60.74 38.64
C LYS A 653 -28.92 -61.52 39.80
N GLN A 654 -28.80 -60.78 40.91
CA GLN A 654 -29.35 -61.08 42.24
C GLN A 654 -28.40 -61.45 43.41
N THR A 655 -28.52 -60.60 44.42
CA THR A 655 -28.59 -60.86 45.88
C THR A 655 -27.31 -60.92 46.71
N THR A 656 -27.15 -59.84 47.46
CA THR A 656 -26.76 -59.75 48.87
C THR A 656 -26.94 -61.02 49.73
N SER A 657 -25.87 -61.43 50.42
CA SER A 657 -25.72 -61.32 51.89
C SER A 657 -25.08 -62.54 52.55
N ARG A 658 -24.17 -62.20 53.47
CA ARG A 658 -23.89 -62.81 54.80
C ARG A 658 -22.93 -64.00 54.92
N ILE A 659 -21.98 -63.74 55.84
CA ILE A 659 -21.46 -64.58 56.94
C ILE A 659 -20.32 -65.54 56.58
N GLU A 660 -19.13 -65.10 57.01
CA GLU A 660 -18.27 -65.72 58.05
C GLU A 660 -17.83 -67.19 57.94
N GLU A 661 -16.55 -67.32 58.28
CA GLU A 661 -15.88 -68.43 58.97
C GLU A 661 -15.29 -69.62 58.19
N SER A 662 -13.95 -69.67 58.35
CA SER A 662 -13.16 -70.83 58.77
C SER A 662 -12.78 -71.88 57.73
N GLY A 663 -11.60 -72.47 57.96
CA GLY A 663 -11.36 -73.85 57.56
C GLY A 663 -10.21 -74.06 56.60
N ASP A 664 -9.02 -74.03 57.17
CA ASP A 664 -7.81 -74.73 56.79
C ASP A 664 -7.94 -76.01 55.92
N SER A 665 -6.89 -76.18 55.10
CA SER A 665 -6.14 -77.42 54.87
C SER A 665 -6.58 -78.43 53.79
N GLU A 666 -5.58 -78.64 52.92
CA GLU A 666 -5.08 -79.93 52.45
C GLU A 666 -5.55 -80.58 51.13
N LYS A 667 -4.52 -80.93 50.36
CA LYS A 667 -4.33 -82.14 49.53
C LYS A 667 -5.00 -82.20 48.15
N THR A 668 -4.19 -81.82 47.16
CA THR A 668 -3.72 -82.63 46.00
C THR A 668 -3.97 -84.16 46.06
N PRO A 669 -3.73 -84.98 44.99
CA PRO A 669 -3.42 -84.71 43.56
C PRO A 669 -4.06 -85.77 42.59
N LEU A 670 -3.51 -85.87 41.35
CA LEU A 670 -3.49 -87.03 40.43
C LEU A 670 -4.73 -87.17 39.50
N ILE A 671 -4.66 -87.58 38.22
CA ILE A 671 -3.72 -88.45 37.49
C ILE A 671 -4.00 -88.36 35.96
N LYS A 672 -2.96 -88.56 35.12
CA LYS A 672 -2.88 -89.27 33.80
C LYS A 672 -3.97 -89.05 32.71
N SER A 673 -3.74 -89.13 31.40
CA SER A 673 -2.62 -89.58 30.55
C SER A 673 -3.03 -89.46 29.07
N LYS A 674 -2.00 -89.41 28.20
CA LYS A 674 -1.92 -90.01 26.85
C LYS A 674 -2.69 -89.39 25.66
N GLU A 675 -1.88 -88.80 24.76
CA GLU A 675 -1.50 -89.36 23.45
C GLU A 675 -2.61 -89.62 22.41
N GLY A 676 -2.56 -88.90 21.28
CA GLY A 676 -3.32 -89.22 20.07
C GLY A 676 -3.44 -88.06 19.08
N ASP A 677 -2.59 -88.08 18.05
CA ASP A 677 -2.50 -87.16 16.91
C ASP A 677 -3.83 -86.87 16.18
N TYR A 678 -4.01 -85.60 15.79
CA TYR A 678 -4.68 -85.24 14.53
C TYR A 678 -3.99 -84.03 13.89
N THR A 679 -3.39 -84.28 12.73
CA THR A 679 -2.78 -83.31 11.81
C THR A 679 -3.79 -82.31 11.27
N VAL A 680 -3.54 -81.01 11.45
CA VAL A 680 -4.20 -79.94 10.68
C VAL A 680 -3.12 -79.01 10.11
N TYR A 681 -3.27 -78.73 8.82
CA TYR A 681 -2.39 -78.00 7.92
C TYR A 681 -1.87 -76.67 8.47
N GLY A 682 -0.59 -76.40 8.16
CA GLY A 682 0.07 -75.13 8.44
C GLY A 682 -0.48 -73.96 7.61
N ALA A 683 -0.64 -72.83 8.27
CA ALA A 683 -0.51 -71.50 7.68
C ALA A 683 0.60 -70.78 8.47
N CYS A 684 1.57 -70.21 7.75
CA CYS A 684 2.73 -69.50 8.29
C CYS A 684 2.32 -68.45 9.34
N SER A 685 2.97 -68.48 10.50
CA SER A 685 2.89 -67.39 11.48
C SER A 685 3.47 -66.10 10.88
N VAL A 686 2.63 -65.06 10.82
CA VAL A 686 3.00 -63.68 10.51
C VAL A 686 3.38 -62.98 11.82
N GLU A 687 4.42 -63.46 12.50
CA GLU A 687 4.98 -62.81 13.70
C GLU A 687 5.94 -61.64 13.34
N GLY A 688 6.25 -61.43 12.05
CA GLY A 688 7.34 -60.53 11.62
C GLY A 688 6.95 -59.12 11.19
N GLN A 689 5.66 -58.77 11.14
CA GLN A 689 5.21 -57.53 10.47
C GLN A 689 4.93 -56.36 11.44
N HIS A 690 4.59 -56.64 12.70
CA HIS A 690 4.42 -55.61 13.74
C HIS A 690 5.76 -55.06 14.26
N ASP A 691 6.76 -55.91 14.48
CA ASP A 691 8.10 -55.50 14.94
C ASP A 691 8.84 -54.63 13.92
N ARG A 692 8.71 -54.94 12.63
CA ARG A 692 9.41 -54.22 11.55
C ARG A 692 8.85 -52.80 11.32
N VAL A 693 7.55 -52.60 11.54
CA VAL A 693 6.88 -51.29 11.44
C VAL A 693 7.19 -50.42 12.66
N SER A 694 7.25 -51.02 13.86
CA SER A 694 7.65 -50.36 15.10
C SER A 694 9.12 -49.88 15.06
N GLN A 695 10.02 -50.73 14.57
CA GLN A 695 11.44 -50.41 14.45
C GLN A 695 11.73 -49.27 13.47
N LYS A 696 11.03 -49.23 12.31
CA LYS A 696 11.20 -48.15 11.32
C LYS A 696 10.71 -46.80 11.83
N ALA A 697 9.61 -46.77 12.59
CA ALA A 697 9.11 -45.56 13.22
C ALA A 697 10.09 -45.05 14.29
N PHE A 698 10.62 -45.95 15.12
CA PHE A 698 11.58 -45.61 16.16
C PHE A 698 12.88 -45.00 15.61
N VAL A 699 13.44 -45.58 14.54
CA VAL A 699 14.65 -45.04 13.88
C VAL A 699 14.41 -43.63 13.33
N GLY A 700 13.24 -43.38 12.75
CA GLY A 700 12.88 -42.03 12.26
C GLY A 700 12.78 -41.00 13.39
N TRP A 701 12.18 -41.35 14.52
CA TRP A 701 12.09 -40.49 15.71
C TRP A 701 13.46 -40.19 16.30
N TYR A 702 14.29 -41.21 16.46
CA TYR A 702 15.65 -41.08 16.98
C TYR A 702 16.50 -40.16 16.09
N ALA A 703 16.48 -40.37 14.76
CA ALA A 703 17.20 -39.51 13.82
C ALA A 703 16.70 -38.06 13.87
N ALA A 704 15.39 -37.84 13.91
CA ALA A 704 14.81 -36.50 14.01
C ALA A 704 15.21 -35.78 15.32
N THR A 705 15.23 -36.49 16.44
CA THR A 705 15.66 -35.94 17.74
C THR A 705 17.14 -35.55 17.72
N VAL A 706 18.01 -36.44 17.23
CA VAL A 706 19.46 -36.16 17.13
C VAL A 706 19.74 -34.96 16.21
N ILE A 707 19.12 -34.92 15.03
CA ILE A 707 19.27 -33.80 14.09
C ILE A 707 18.76 -32.50 14.72
N SER A 708 17.61 -32.53 15.39
CA SER A 708 17.05 -31.33 16.04
C SER A 708 17.98 -30.79 17.14
N MET A 709 18.55 -31.68 17.96
CA MET A 709 19.49 -31.28 19.02
C MET A 709 20.79 -30.72 18.47
N LEU A 710 21.35 -31.31 17.40
CA LEU A 710 22.51 -30.78 16.70
C LEU A 710 22.25 -29.39 16.14
N LEU A 711 21.10 -29.19 15.49
CA LEU A 711 20.71 -27.89 14.93
C LEU A 711 20.49 -26.84 16.02
N LEU A 712 19.88 -27.20 17.17
CA LEU A 712 19.74 -26.29 18.31
C LEU A 712 21.09 -25.87 18.87
N TRP A 713 22.03 -26.81 18.97
CA TRP A 713 23.40 -26.53 19.42
C TRP A 713 24.12 -25.58 18.46
N ILE A 714 24.00 -25.78 17.14
CA ILE A 714 24.52 -24.84 16.13
C ILE A 714 23.86 -23.46 16.27
N ALA A 715 22.54 -23.41 16.42
CA ALA A 715 21.80 -22.16 16.58
C ALA A 715 22.27 -21.36 17.82
N GLN A 716 22.51 -22.04 18.94
CA GLN A 716 23.06 -21.43 20.16
C GLN A 716 24.49 -20.92 19.98
N TRP A 717 25.34 -21.62 19.22
CA TRP A 717 26.66 -21.13 18.85
C TRP A 717 26.61 -19.88 17.98
N LEU A 718 25.73 -19.85 16.98
CA LEU A 718 25.54 -18.66 16.14
C LEU A 718 25.05 -17.48 16.96
N PHE A 719 24.10 -17.72 17.87
CA PHE A 719 23.59 -16.71 18.80
C PHE A 719 24.70 -16.13 19.67
N TRP A 720 25.48 -16.96 20.36
CA TRP A 720 26.56 -16.50 21.26
C TRP A 720 27.76 -15.93 20.52
N GLY A 721 28.15 -16.51 19.40
CA GLY A 721 29.22 -15.99 18.53
C GLY A 721 28.89 -14.60 18.03
N GLY A 722 27.65 -14.41 17.56
CA GLY A 722 27.16 -13.10 17.16
C GLY A 722 27.04 -12.11 18.31
N PHE A 723 26.48 -12.54 19.45
CA PHE A 723 26.32 -11.68 20.62
C PHE A 723 27.67 -11.20 21.18
N ILE A 724 28.65 -12.09 21.35
CA ILE A 724 30.01 -11.72 21.81
C ILE A 724 30.69 -10.81 20.79
N GLY A 725 30.59 -11.13 19.49
CA GLY A 725 31.15 -10.29 18.44
C GLY A 725 30.51 -8.90 18.36
N LEU A 726 29.23 -8.77 18.69
CA LEU A 726 28.50 -7.51 18.70
C LEU A 726 28.86 -6.68 19.94
N SER A 727 28.66 -7.27 21.13
CA SER A 727 28.86 -6.62 22.43
C SER A 727 30.32 -6.28 22.69
N SER A 728 31.26 -7.17 22.34
CA SER A 728 32.70 -7.02 22.57
C SER A 728 33.03 -6.53 23.99
N GLU A 729 33.29 -5.23 24.18
CA GLU A 729 33.62 -4.62 25.46
C GLU A 729 32.41 -4.49 26.41
N GLU A 730 31.19 -4.49 25.86
CA GLU A 730 29.94 -4.47 26.64
C GLU A 730 29.62 -5.83 27.29
N PHE A 731 30.34 -6.90 26.88
CA PHE A 731 30.31 -8.21 27.53
C PHE A 731 31.71 -8.60 27.98
N CYS A 732 32.05 -8.19 29.19
CA CYS A 732 33.34 -8.31 29.83
C CYS A 732 33.25 -9.12 31.13
N PRO A 733 33.27 -10.46 31.07
CA PRO A 733 33.24 -11.27 32.29
C PRO A 733 34.58 -11.16 33.06
N PRO A 734 34.57 -10.83 34.37
CA PRO A 734 35.78 -10.81 35.17
C PRO A 734 36.33 -12.22 35.38
N GLN A 735 37.66 -12.35 35.47
CA GLN A 735 38.34 -13.61 35.77
C GLN A 735 37.79 -14.83 35.00
N LEU A 736 37.69 -14.69 33.67
CA LEU A 736 37.08 -15.68 32.77
C LEU A 736 37.54 -17.13 33.05
N GLY A 737 38.80 -17.34 33.44
CA GLY A 737 39.33 -18.66 33.81
C GLY A 737 38.61 -19.30 35.00
N VAL A 738 38.29 -18.54 36.04
CA VAL A 738 37.56 -19.03 37.22
C VAL A 738 36.13 -19.42 36.84
N LEU A 739 35.44 -18.57 36.06
CA LEU A 739 34.08 -18.85 35.58
C LEU A 739 34.03 -20.12 34.73
N THR A 740 35.04 -20.30 33.87
CA THR A 740 35.24 -21.51 33.05
C THR A 740 35.43 -22.75 33.91
N ALA A 741 36.24 -22.66 34.98
CA ALA A 741 36.49 -23.76 35.89
C ALA A 741 35.21 -24.20 36.62
N VAL A 742 34.39 -23.25 37.10
CA VAL A 742 33.08 -23.55 37.72
C VAL A 742 32.15 -24.24 36.72
N TRP A 743 31.97 -23.68 35.52
CA TRP A 743 31.15 -24.33 34.49
C TRP A 743 31.64 -25.73 34.14
N THR A 744 32.96 -25.92 34.04
CA THR A 744 33.57 -27.23 33.76
C THR A 744 33.30 -28.22 34.88
N ALA A 745 33.51 -27.84 36.14
CA ALA A 745 33.32 -28.71 37.30
C ALA A 745 31.88 -29.22 37.40
N PHE A 746 30.90 -28.33 37.33
CA PHE A 746 29.48 -28.71 37.39
C PHE A 746 29.05 -29.53 36.16
N SER A 747 29.59 -29.24 34.98
CA SER A 747 29.32 -30.04 33.78
C SER A 747 29.90 -31.44 33.86
N LEU A 748 31.08 -31.62 34.47
CA LEU A 748 31.68 -32.93 34.73
C LEU A 748 30.86 -33.73 35.75
N VAL A 749 30.37 -33.11 36.82
CA VAL A 749 29.46 -33.76 37.77
C VAL A 749 28.17 -34.19 37.08
N GLY A 750 27.59 -33.32 36.25
CA GLY A 750 26.40 -33.66 35.45
C GLY A 750 26.64 -34.84 34.50
N ALA A 751 27.81 -34.89 33.84
CA ALA A 751 28.20 -36.01 33.00
C ALA A 751 28.36 -37.32 33.81
N MET A 752 28.96 -37.27 35.00
CA MET A 752 29.07 -38.42 35.90
C MET A 752 27.70 -38.94 36.34
N VAL A 753 26.81 -38.03 36.77
CA VAL A 753 25.43 -38.38 37.11
C VAL A 753 24.77 -39.05 35.93
N LEU A 754 24.95 -38.53 34.71
CA LEU A 754 24.34 -39.11 33.51
C LEU A 754 24.80 -40.54 33.23
N ILE A 755 26.06 -40.88 33.53
CA ILE A 755 26.67 -42.19 33.29
C ILE A 755 26.32 -43.23 34.37
N ILE A 756 26.22 -42.80 35.64
CA ILE A 756 25.81 -43.64 36.79
C ILE A 756 24.32 -43.94 36.72
#